data_AF-A0A937SUK6-F1
#
_entry.id   AF-A0A937SUK6-F1
#
_cell.length_a   1.000
_cell.length_b   1.000
_cell.length_c   1.000
_cell.angle_alpha   90.00
_cell.angle_beta   90.00
_cell.angle_gamma   90.00
#
_symmetry.space_group_name_H-M   'P 1'
#
loop_
_entity.id
_entity.type
_entity.pdbx_description
1 polymer ?
#
loop_
_entity_poly.entity_id
_entity_poly.type
_entity_poly.pdbx_seq_one_letter_code
_entity_poly.pdbx_strand_id
1 'polypeptide(L)'
;MSIKKFTGFSVLIFLFTYILQPITACGNPPIDGPIEARLLKIQKDSNTKPDLLETLLLVSKHWQSALDLAPLKEEVEKLTRSARQNLKGQDKPEDIIQILRTLIHDTGRYDYTDQVDEKGVPVNPEELFLHGLLNTHKGYCMNLSLLYLILGQKLDLPLHGVALPNHFFVRYEQEGVRINIETTERGISYPDSFYQQRFGTGADNRNSYFMKNLDGRQTLGAYFSNIGMVYYQNQNPERAVFYLGLSTSINPRSIDAQNNLANIYSELKKPEKAIEHYNLALKADPHNTSTLFNLGLAFMESGNSSKAIDAFLQVVQIEPGFSPAHKMLANLYLQNRRLTSALLHLKLLARIQPENLQNHLNIASTYGKMGQQALVLETLKKVQKQFPNTPEIHEGMAEAYYRMEDFQLAIEQYRFLIDQDPTRLRNYIQLGWTYYRIDDLPMASAWTLRGMKKSEEAGRLKALAQMNLGFYSLLQKQYKKARQWYETVLSENPPQIAQGMIQDINEAPHSERADMQFFKGWIYFKSGQPENAQASLQAYLQMDENGPFSEESKDLLKQLLTQSGKAKRILNEKNSVEKKGNMALVPSGFFRMGSSKSLDDEAPEHRVYLDGFWIDKYEVSAEEFSKFLNAVNNVKGYYLDNKFGTLFYDGRFHPRPGLENYPINNVNWLAADAYCKWKEKRLPTEAEWEKAARGESGQIYPWGNSAPSDILARYFQTWTKELKHKVMVPVQALAEGQSPYELHNMAGNVKEWVDDWYDREYYKEQSEYANPRGPIGGEFKGVRGGSWRDLKGFIYSSFRNNGNPQSRMDDYGFRCAKNAAPASDEKKLTSRAVPRNKG
;
A
#
# COMPACT_ATOMS: atom_id res chain seq x y z
N MET A 1 -6.16 -18.70 -52.10
CA MET A 1 -6.60 -18.56 -50.70
C MET A 1 -5.41 -18.09 -49.89
N SER A 2 -5.56 -16.97 -49.17
CA SER A 2 -4.46 -16.12 -48.69
C SER A 2 -3.47 -16.84 -47.76
N ILE A 3 -2.17 -16.75 -48.11
CA ILE A 3 -1.04 -17.28 -47.35
C ILE A 3 -0.86 -16.40 -46.10
N LYS A 4 -1.48 -16.79 -44.98
CA LYS A 4 -1.12 -16.25 -43.66
C LYS A 4 0.16 -16.94 -43.20
N LYS A 5 1.22 -16.15 -43.02
CA LYS A 5 2.46 -16.57 -42.36
C LYS A 5 2.13 -17.15 -40.98
N PHE A 6 2.35 -18.44 -40.80
CA PHE A 6 2.40 -19.10 -39.49
C PHE A 6 3.70 -18.67 -38.78
N THR A 7 3.67 -17.52 -38.12
CA THR A 7 4.68 -17.12 -37.13
C THR A 7 4.03 -17.19 -35.77
N GLY A 8 4.26 -18.29 -35.04
CA GLY A 8 3.71 -18.48 -33.71
C GLY A 8 4.17 -19.82 -33.12
N PHE A 9 5.44 -19.90 -32.71
CA PHE A 9 5.88 -20.95 -31.78
C PHE A 9 5.19 -20.71 -30.44
N SER A 10 4.05 -21.34 -30.22
CA SER A 10 3.39 -21.35 -28.91
C SER A 10 3.83 -22.59 -28.13
N VAL A 11 5.08 -22.62 -27.69
CA VAL A 11 5.39 -23.20 -26.39
C VAL A 11 4.81 -22.22 -25.37
N LEU A 12 3.97 -22.68 -24.44
CA LEU A 12 3.37 -21.83 -23.42
C LEU A 12 4.49 -21.08 -22.66
N ILE A 13 4.70 -19.81 -23.01
CA ILE A 13 5.45 -18.88 -22.18
C ILE A 13 4.49 -18.50 -21.05
N PHE A 14 4.71 -19.04 -19.86
CA PHE A 14 3.98 -18.59 -18.67
C PHE A 14 4.41 -17.15 -18.35
N LEU A 15 3.66 -16.18 -18.88
CA LEU A 15 3.65 -14.82 -18.36
C LEU A 15 2.78 -14.82 -17.11
N PHE A 16 3.42 -14.69 -15.94
CA PHE A 16 2.79 -14.47 -14.64
C PHE A 16 1.98 -13.15 -14.64
N THR A 17 0.82 -13.11 -15.31
CA THR A 17 -0.11 -11.97 -15.28
C THR A 17 -1.58 -12.37 -15.32
N TYR A 18 -1.93 -13.61 -14.96
CA TYR A 18 -3.32 -13.95 -14.61
C TYR A 18 -3.37 -14.57 -13.23
N ILE A 19 -4.11 -13.89 -12.34
CA ILE A 19 -4.62 -14.47 -11.10
C ILE A 19 -5.59 -15.57 -11.54
N LEU A 20 -5.10 -16.80 -11.68
CA LEU A 20 -5.94 -17.98 -11.81
C LEU A 20 -6.39 -18.38 -10.41
N GLN A 21 -7.69 -18.65 -10.29
CA GLN A 21 -8.33 -19.00 -9.02
C GLN A 21 -7.65 -20.22 -8.39
N PRO A 22 -7.57 -20.28 -7.05
CA PRO A 22 -6.99 -21.44 -6.36
C PRO A 22 -7.73 -22.71 -6.78
N ILE A 23 -6.97 -23.69 -7.29
CA ILE A 23 -7.47 -25.02 -7.60
C ILE A 23 -7.97 -25.63 -6.30
N THR A 24 -9.29 -25.72 -6.14
CA THR A 24 -9.91 -26.46 -5.04
C THR A 24 -9.67 -27.94 -5.30
N ALA A 25 -8.89 -28.58 -4.43
CA ALA A 25 -8.70 -30.03 -4.44
C ALA A 25 -10.04 -30.73 -4.17
N CYS A 26 -10.74 -31.14 -5.23
CA CYS A 26 -11.82 -32.11 -5.12
C CYS A 26 -11.18 -33.51 -5.10
N GLY A 27 -11.55 -34.32 -4.12
CA GLY A 27 -10.87 -35.59 -3.82
C GLY A 27 -10.78 -36.53 -5.03
N ASN A 28 -9.56 -36.74 -5.52
CA ASN A 28 -9.25 -37.78 -6.49
C ASN A 28 -9.10 -39.13 -5.77
N PRO A 29 -9.50 -40.25 -6.41
CA PRO A 29 -9.15 -41.58 -5.91
C PRO A 29 -7.62 -41.78 -5.92
N PRO A 30 -7.07 -42.59 -5.01
CA PRO A 30 -5.63 -42.84 -4.92
C PRO A 30 -5.08 -43.41 -6.24
N ILE A 31 -3.85 -43.01 -6.59
CA ILE A 31 -3.14 -43.36 -7.84
C ILE A 31 -2.77 -44.87 -7.91
N ASP A 32 -3.02 -45.63 -6.85
CA ASP A 32 -2.69 -47.06 -6.70
C ASP A 32 -3.82 -47.99 -7.20
N GLY A 33 -4.28 -47.78 -8.44
CA GLY A 33 -5.28 -48.63 -9.08
C GLY A 33 -4.69 -49.74 -9.98
N PRO A 34 -5.51 -50.75 -10.35
CA PRO A 34 -5.09 -51.87 -11.19
C PRO A 34 -4.73 -51.43 -12.63
N ILE A 35 -5.28 -50.30 -13.09
CA ILE A 35 -4.99 -49.74 -14.41
C ILE A 35 -3.58 -49.14 -14.42
N GLU A 36 -3.26 -48.34 -13.41
CA GLU A 36 -2.00 -47.66 -13.21
C GLU A 36 -0.86 -48.67 -13.11
N ALA A 37 -1.06 -49.76 -12.35
CA ALA A 37 -0.10 -50.85 -12.26
C ALA A 37 0.18 -51.52 -13.62
N ARG A 38 -0.82 -51.64 -14.51
CA ARG A 38 -0.63 -52.18 -15.87
C ARG A 38 0.10 -51.19 -16.77
N LEU A 39 -0.25 -49.90 -16.70
CA LEU A 39 0.43 -48.85 -17.48
C LEU A 39 1.89 -48.68 -17.05
N LEU A 40 2.20 -48.76 -15.75
CA LEU A 40 3.58 -48.72 -15.23
C LEU A 40 4.44 -49.91 -15.68
N LYS A 41 3.85 -51.07 -16.04
CA LYS A 41 4.62 -52.19 -16.59
C LYS A 41 5.19 -51.86 -17.98
N ILE A 42 4.47 -51.08 -18.78
CA ILE A 42 4.90 -50.63 -20.12
C ILE A 42 6.18 -49.79 -20.03
N GLN A 43 6.37 -49.08 -18.92
CA GLN A 43 7.58 -48.32 -18.63
C GLN A 43 8.81 -49.21 -18.35
N LYS A 44 8.64 -50.28 -17.55
CA LYS A 44 9.76 -50.97 -16.87
C LYS A 44 10.56 -51.96 -17.71
N ASP A 45 9.92 -52.65 -18.66
CA ASP A 45 10.56 -53.73 -19.40
C ASP A 45 10.75 -53.29 -20.85
N SER A 46 11.96 -52.93 -21.28
CA SER A 46 12.27 -52.47 -22.65
C SER A 46 12.04 -53.51 -23.75
N ASN A 47 11.88 -54.79 -23.39
CA ASN A 47 11.83 -55.90 -24.34
C ASN A 47 10.39 -56.31 -24.72
N THR A 48 9.39 -55.86 -23.98
CA THR A 48 7.97 -56.13 -24.30
C THR A 48 7.45 -55.18 -25.39
N LYS A 49 6.89 -55.72 -26.48
CA LYS A 49 6.11 -54.92 -27.44
C LYS A 49 4.69 -54.74 -26.87
N PRO A 50 4.29 -53.52 -26.43
CA PRO A 50 2.95 -53.32 -25.90
C PRO A 50 1.90 -53.47 -27.00
N ASP A 51 0.78 -54.13 -26.69
CA ASP A 51 -0.39 -54.14 -27.58
C ASP A 51 -1.02 -52.73 -27.56
N LEU A 52 -0.99 -52.06 -28.72
CA LEU A 52 -1.49 -50.70 -28.87
C LEU A 52 -2.99 -50.61 -28.60
N LEU A 53 -3.78 -51.54 -29.13
CA LEU A 53 -5.24 -51.52 -28.96
C LEU A 53 -5.62 -51.70 -27.49
N GLU A 54 -5.08 -52.73 -26.84
CA GLU A 54 -5.38 -53.01 -25.43
C GLU A 54 -4.95 -51.86 -24.53
N THR A 55 -3.80 -51.24 -24.81
CA THR A 55 -3.30 -50.11 -24.00
C THR A 55 -4.17 -48.87 -24.18
N LEU A 56 -4.54 -48.51 -25.41
CA LEU A 56 -5.36 -47.32 -25.68
C LEU A 56 -6.80 -47.46 -25.16
N LEU A 57 -7.36 -48.67 -25.21
CA LEU A 57 -8.65 -48.99 -24.57
C LEU A 57 -8.56 -48.95 -23.05
N LEU A 58 -7.43 -49.37 -22.48
CA LEU A 58 -7.18 -49.23 -21.05
C LEU A 58 -7.12 -47.76 -20.60
N VAL A 59 -6.47 -46.88 -21.39
CA VAL A 59 -6.50 -45.42 -21.16
C VAL A 59 -7.91 -44.85 -21.30
N SER A 60 -8.67 -45.30 -22.29
CA SER A 60 -10.08 -44.93 -22.47
C SER A 60 -10.93 -45.32 -21.26
N LYS A 61 -10.74 -46.53 -20.73
CA LYS A 61 -11.40 -47.00 -19.49
C LYS A 61 -10.94 -46.22 -18.25
N HIS A 62 -9.71 -45.71 -18.26
CA HIS A 62 -9.19 -44.88 -17.18
C HIS A 62 -9.82 -43.48 -17.17
N TRP A 63 -10.12 -42.93 -18.34
CA TRP A 63 -10.90 -41.70 -18.50
C TRP A 63 -12.36 -41.91 -18.12
N GLN A 64 -12.99 -42.94 -18.70
CA GLN A 64 -14.39 -43.28 -18.49
C GLN A 64 -14.52 -44.68 -17.87
N SER A 65 -14.60 -44.75 -16.54
CA SER A 65 -14.64 -46.02 -15.80
C SER A 65 -15.81 -46.94 -16.15
N ALA A 66 -16.93 -46.37 -16.61
CA ALA A 66 -18.13 -47.11 -17.03
C ALA A 66 -18.05 -47.72 -18.45
N LEU A 67 -17.02 -47.39 -19.24
CA LEU A 67 -16.95 -47.74 -20.67
C LEU A 67 -16.90 -49.26 -20.92
N ASP A 68 -17.79 -49.79 -21.76
CA ASP A 68 -17.68 -51.18 -22.22
C ASP A 68 -16.66 -51.29 -23.36
N LEU A 69 -15.66 -52.16 -23.18
CA LEU A 69 -14.57 -52.32 -24.13
C LEU A 69 -14.86 -53.37 -25.21
N ALA A 70 -15.83 -54.27 -25.02
CA ALA A 70 -16.07 -55.36 -25.95
C ALA A 70 -16.50 -54.89 -27.36
N PRO A 71 -17.45 -53.92 -27.51
CA PRO A 71 -17.85 -53.44 -28.84
C PRO A 71 -16.71 -52.74 -29.57
N LEU A 72 -15.91 -51.95 -28.85
CA LEU A 72 -14.77 -51.20 -29.39
C LEU A 72 -13.69 -52.14 -29.94
N LYS A 73 -13.43 -53.26 -29.25
CA LYS A 73 -12.49 -54.29 -29.72
C LYS A 73 -12.99 -54.95 -31.00
N GLU A 74 -14.27 -55.34 -31.05
CA GLU A 74 -14.84 -56.00 -32.22
C GLU A 74 -14.82 -55.09 -33.46
N GLU A 75 -15.03 -53.78 -33.30
CA GLU A 75 -14.94 -52.81 -34.39
C GLU A 75 -13.53 -52.80 -35.02
N VAL A 76 -12.48 -52.73 -34.20
CA VAL A 76 -11.10 -52.75 -34.68
C VAL A 76 -10.72 -54.12 -35.26
N GLU A 77 -11.21 -55.22 -34.70
CA GLU A 77 -11.00 -56.57 -35.26
C GLU A 77 -11.71 -56.75 -36.61
N LYS A 78 -12.88 -56.15 -36.80
CA LYS A 78 -13.57 -56.12 -38.10
C LYS A 78 -12.74 -55.35 -39.14
N LEU A 79 -12.25 -54.16 -38.79
CA LEU A 79 -11.34 -53.40 -39.67
C LEU A 79 -10.08 -54.20 -40.00
N THR A 80 -9.47 -54.85 -39.00
CA THR A 80 -8.26 -55.67 -39.18
C THR A 80 -8.50 -56.85 -40.12
N ARG A 81 -9.64 -57.55 -39.99
CA ARG A 81 -10.03 -58.63 -40.91
C ARG A 81 -10.21 -58.14 -42.34
N SER A 82 -10.90 -57.01 -42.53
CA SER A 82 -11.08 -56.39 -43.85
C SER A 82 -9.74 -55.95 -44.47
N ALA A 83 -8.85 -55.35 -43.68
CA ALA A 83 -7.50 -54.99 -44.13
C ALA A 83 -6.72 -56.22 -44.58
N ARG A 84 -6.70 -57.29 -43.78
CA ARG A 84 -5.97 -58.54 -44.09
C ARG A 84 -6.48 -59.19 -45.39
N GLN A 85 -7.78 -59.12 -45.64
CA GLN A 85 -8.38 -59.63 -46.88
C GLN A 85 -7.94 -58.80 -48.10
N ASN A 86 -7.99 -57.47 -47.99
CA ASN A 86 -7.67 -56.56 -49.10
C ASN A 86 -6.16 -56.50 -49.41
N LEU A 87 -5.30 -56.73 -48.42
CA LEU A 87 -3.84 -56.75 -48.57
C LEU A 87 -3.28 -58.08 -49.11
N LYS A 88 -4.13 -59.10 -49.29
CA LYS A 88 -3.67 -60.43 -49.72
C LYS A 88 -3.04 -60.36 -51.11
N GLY A 89 -1.74 -60.64 -51.20
CA GLY A 89 -0.96 -60.62 -52.45
C GLY A 89 -0.51 -59.23 -52.90
N GLN A 90 -0.54 -58.23 -52.00
CA GLN A 90 -0.05 -56.87 -52.25
C GLN A 90 1.25 -56.65 -51.50
N ASP A 91 2.35 -56.50 -52.25
CA ASP A 91 3.70 -56.34 -51.68
C ASP A 91 4.28 -54.94 -51.92
N LYS A 92 3.62 -54.10 -52.75
CA LYS A 92 4.08 -52.74 -53.03
C LYS A 92 3.66 -51.78 -51.91
N PRO A 93 4.60 -51.00 -51.33
CA PRO A 93 4.31 -50.02 -50.29
C PRO A 93 3.16 -49.05 -50.63
N GLU A 94 3.11 -48.55 -51.86
CA GLU A 94 2.09 -47.60 -52.31
C GLU A 94 0.69 -48.22 -52.33
N ASP A 95 0.58 -49.48 -52.78
CA ASP A 95 -0.69 -50.21 -52.83
C ASP A 95 -1.19 -50.53 -51.41
N ILE A 96 -0.28 -50.94 -50.51
CA ILE A 96 -0.59 -51.17 -49.09
C ILE A 96 -1.16 -49.90 -48.45
N ILE A 97 -0.50 -48.75 -48.65
CA ILE A 97 -0.93 -47.47 -48.07
C ILE A 97 -2.27 -47.02 -48.65
N GLN A 98 -2.47 -47.17 -49.96
CA GLN A 98 -3.73 -46.81 -50.61
C GLN A 98 -4.89 -47.68 -50.10
N ILE A 99 -4.66 -48.99 -49.86
CA ILE A 99 -5.66 -49.89 -49.27
C ILE A 99 -6.03 -49.46 -47.85
N LEU A 100 -5.03 -49.17 -47.00
CA LEU A 100 -5.28 -48.70 -45.64
C LEU A 100 -6.05 -47.38 -45.63
N ARG A 101 -5.68 -46.45 -46.52
CA ARG A 101 -6.36 -45.17 -46.71
C ARG A 101 -7.83 -45.34 -47.06
N THR A 102 -8.14 -46.16 -48.07
CA THR A 102 -9.51 -46.41 -48.50
C THR A 102 -10.30 -47.14 -47.43
N LEU A 103 -9.68 -48.08 -46.71
CA LEU A 103 -10.36 -48.78 -45.63
C LEU A 103 -10.71 -47.82 -44.48
N ILE A 104 -9.79 -46.96 -44.05
CA ILE A 104 -10.00 -46.05 -42.91
C ILE A 104 -10.94 -44.90 -43.28
N HIS A 105 -10.66 -44.17 -44.37
CA HIS A 105 -11.35 -42.92 -44.68
C HIS A 105 -12.58 -43.09 -45.59
N ASP A 106 -12.58 -44.05 -46.51
CA ASP A 106 -13.68 -44.20 -47.46
C ASP A 106 -14.71 -45.23 -46.95
N THR A 107 -14.24 -46.39 -46.48
CA THR A 107 -15.10 -47.47 -45.98
C THR A 107 -15.46 -47.28 -44.50
N GLY A 108 -14.45 -47.04 -43.67
CA GLY A 108 -14.61 -46.82 -42.23
C GLY A 108 -15.14 -45.45 -41.87
N ARG A 109 -15.07 -44.49 -42.81
CA ARG A 109 -15.53 -43.09 -42.66
C ARG A 109 -14.89 -42.35 -41.47
N TYR A 110 -13.70 -42.78 -41.05
CA TYR A 110 -12.92 -42.06 -40.05
C TYR A 110 -12.33 -40.81 -40.67
N ASP A 111 -12.64 -39.65 -40.12
CA ASP A 111 -12.21 -38.36 -40.66
C ASP A 111 -11.72 -37.42 -39.57
N TYR A 112 -11.00 -36.38 -40.00
CA TYR A 112 -10.61 -35.30 -39.10
C TYR A 112 -11.84 -34.59 -38.53
N THR A 113 -11.81 -34.30 -37.22
CA THR A 113 -12.89 -33.57 -36.55
C THR A 113 -12.90 -32.10 -36.95
N ASP A 114 -14.08 -31.55 -37.20
CA ASP A 114 -14.30 -30.14 -37.54
C ASP A 114 -14.45 -29.25 -36.31
N GLN A 115 -14.61 -29.85 -35.12
CA GLN A 115 -14.77 -29.15 -33.84
C GLN A 115 -13.44 -29.05 -33.10
N VAL A 116 -12.53 -28.21 -33.60
CA VAL A 116 -11.23 -27.97 -32.95
C VAL A 116 -11.08 -26.53 -32.46
N ASP A 117 -10.29 -26.35 -31.41
CA ASP A 117 -9.85 -25.04 -30.96
C ASP A 117 -8.83 -24.41 -31.93
N GLU A 118 -8.34 -23.21 -31.61
CA GLU A 118 -7.35 -22.48 -32.41
C GLU A 118 -6.02 -23.25 -32.62
N LYS A 119 -5.78 -24.30 -31.83
CA LYS A 119 -4.58 -25.15 -31.89
C LYS A 119 -4.85 -26.49 -32.59
N GLY A 120 -6.06 -26.74 -33.08
CA GLY A 120 -6.42 -28.00 -33.72
C GLY A 120 -6.77 -29.12 -32.73
N VAL A 121 -7.02 -28.79 -31.46
CA VAL A 121 -7.40 -29.77 -30.42
C VAL A 121 -8.92 -29.91 -30.38
N PRO A 122 -9.48 -31.13 -30.41
CA PRO A 122 -10.92 -31.37 -30.29
C PRO A 122 -11.55 -30.64 -29.09
N VAL A 123 -12.63 -29.91 -29.34
CA VAL A 123 -13.44 -29.26 -28.30
C VAL A 123 -14.19 -30.31 -27.49
N ASN A 124 -14.56 -31.43 -28.12
CA ASN A 124 -15.14 -32.60 -27.45
C ASN A 124 -14.01 -33.44 -26.81
N PRO A 125 -13.90 -33.50 -25.47
CA PRO A 125 -12.83 -34.22 -24.80
C PRO A 125 -12.82 -35.73 -25.08
N GLU A 126 -13.98 -36.33 -25.38
CA GLU A 126 -14.10 -37.75 -25.68
C GLU A 126 -13.34 -38.12 -26.98
N GLU A 127 -13.31 -37.21 -27.96
CA GLU A 127 -12.60 -37.39 -29.25
C GLU A 127 -11.07 -37.35 -29.10
N LEU A 128 -10.55 -37.02 -27.91
CA LEU A 128 -9.13 -37.10 -27.57
C LEU A 128 -8.69 -38.53 -27.22
N PHE A 129 -9.63 -39.46 -27.05
CA PHE A 129 -9.39 -40.86 -26.73
C PHE A 129 -9.81 -41.80 -27.87
N LEU A 130 -9.27 -43.02 -27.88
CA LEU A 130 -9.59 -44.01 -28.91
C LEU A 130 -11.08 -44.37 -28.95
N HIS A 131 -11.74 -44.48 -27.79
CA HIS A 131 -13.17 -44.78 -27.75
C HIS A 131 -14.03 -43.70 -28.42
N GLY A 132 -13.67 -42.41 -28.26
CA GLY A 132 -14.33 -41.32 -28.97
C GLY A 132 -14.19 -41.47 -30.48
N LEU A 133 -12.97 -41.71 -30.99
CA LEU A 133 -12.74 -41.95 -32.42
C LEU A 133 -13.60 -43.10 -32.97
N LEU A 134 -13.65 -44.22 -32.25
CA LEU A 134 -14.41 -45.40 -32.67
C LEU A 134 -15.92 -45.13 -32.66
N ASN A 135 -16.43 -44.43 -31.64
CA ASN A 135 -17.84 -44.13 -31.52
C ASN A 135 -18.33 -43.06 -32.52
N THR A 136 -17.54 -42.02 -32.77
CA THR A 136 -17.96 -40.86 -33.58
C THR A 136 -17.46 -40.92 -35.02
N HIS A 137 -16.47 -41.77 -35.29
CA HIS A 137 -15.69 -41.76 -36.54
C HIS A 137 -15.00 -40.41 -36.81
N LYS A 138 -14.80 -39.60 -35.76
CA LYS A 138 -14.11 -38.30 -35.82
C LYS A 138 -12.94 -38.28 -34.84
N GLY A 139 -11.80 -37.78 -35.30
CA GLY A 139 -10.62 -37.64 -34.45
C GLY A 139 -9.64 -36.58 -34.93
N TYR A 140 -8.62 -36.35 -34.12
CA TYR A 140 -7.50 -35.47 -34.46
C TYR A 140 -6.28 -36.28 -34.94
N CYS A 141 -5.18 -35.59 -35.24
CA CYS A 141 -3.97 -36.16 -35.84
C CYS A 141 -3.46 -37.42 -35.11
N MET A 142 -3.39 -37.40 -33.78
CA MET A 142 -2.88 -38.52 -32.98
C MET A 142 -3.79 -39.74 -33.05
N ASN A 143 -5.09 -39.61 -32.79
CA ASN A 143 -5.98 -40.78 -32.72
C ASN A 143 -6.16 -41.45 -34.08
N LEU A 144 -6.27 -40.66 -35.15
CA LEU A 144 -6.28 -41.20 -36.51
C LEU A 144 -4.96 -41.93 -36.81
N SER A 145 -3.81 -41.35 -36.47
CA SER A 145 -2.52 -42.02 -36.59
C SER A 145 -2.43 -43.31 -35.79
N LEU A 146 -2.96 -43.33 -34.57
CA LEU A 146 -3.00 -44.54 -33.73
C LEU A 146 -3.85 -45.64 -34.37
N LEU A 147 -4.93 -45.32 -35.07
CA LEU A 147 -5.73 -46.32 -35.80
C LEU A 147 -4.91 -47.00 -36.91
N TYR A 148 -4.16 -46.22 -37.71
CA TYR A 148 -3.23 -46.77 -38.71
C TYR A 148 -2.16 -47.67 -38.04
N LEU A 149 -1.61 -47.25 -36.91
CA LEU A 149 -0.56 -48.00 -36.20
C LEU A 149 -1.08 -49.26 -35.52
N ILE A 150 -2.32 -49.27 -35.03
CA ILE A 150 -2.98 -50.48 -34.52
C ILE A 150 -3.14 -51.51 -35.65
N LEU A 151 -3.63 -51.07 -36.82
CA LEU A 151 -3.70 -51.95 -37.99
C LEU A 151 -2.31 -52.42 -38.42
N GLY A 152 -1.33 -51.52 -38.44
CA GLY A 152 0.06 -51.87 -38.74
C GLY A 152 0.60 -52.95 -37.82
N GLN A 153 0.40 -52.81 -36.51
CA GLN A 153 0.83 -53.81 -35.53
C GLN A 153 0.10 -55.16 -35.70
N LYS A 154 -1.22 -55.15 -35.94
CA LYS A 154 -2.02 -56.38 -36.10
C LYS A 154 -1.80 -57.10 -37.44
N LEU A 155 -1.24 -56.40 -38.42
CA LEU A 155 -0.98 -56.88 -39.77
C LEU A 155 0.52 -57.06 -40.04
N ASP A 156 1.37 -56.79 -39.05
CA ASP A 156 2.84 -56.83 -39.16
C ASP A 156 3.40 -55.92 -40.28
N LEU A 157 2.77 -54.75 -40.46
CA LEU A 157 3.23 -53.75 -41.41
C LEU A 157 4.24 -52.79 -40.75
N PRO A 158 5.26 -52.32 -41.48
CA PRO A 158 6.32 -51.46 -40.97
C PRO A 158 5.86 -49.99 -40.90
N LEU A 159 4.77 -49.77 -40.18
CA LEU A 159 4.23 -48.45 -39.88
C LEU A 159 4.80 -47.93 -38.57
N HIS A 160 5.25 -46.69 -38.61
CA HIS A 160 5.87 -45.99 -37.51
C HIS A 160 5.13 -44.69 -37.23
N GLY A 161 4.95 -44.39 -35.95
CA GLY A 161 4.51 -43.06 -35.56
C GLY A 161 5.65 -42.07 -35.75
N VAL A 162 5.34 -40.85 -36.16
CA VAL A 162 6.34 -39.78 -36.30
C VAL A 162 5.84 -38.54 -35.58
N ALA A 163 6.57 -38.13 -34.55
CA ALA A 163 6.25 -36.94 -33.77
C ALA A 163 6.82 -35.67 -34.42
N LEU A 164 6.04 -34.60 -34.33
CA LEU A 164 6.38 -33.23 -34.68
C LEU A 164 5.88 -32.28 -33.59
N PRO A 165 6.37 -31.03 -33.52
CA PRO A 165 5.82 -30.03 -32.63
C PRO A 165 4.30 -29.88 -32.86
N ASN A 166 3.50 -30.21 -31.85
CA ASN A 166 2.02 -30.17 -31.88
C ASN A 166 1.36 -30.98 -33.03
N HIS A 167 2.08 -31.91 -33.67
CA HIS A 167 1.53 -32.73 -34.75
C HIS A 167 2.08 -34.15 -34.70
N PHE A 168 1.31 -35.09 -35.24
CA PHE A 168 1.70 -36.49 -35.27
C PHE A 168 1.15 -37.12 -36.54
N PHE A 169 2.00 -37.87 -37.25
CA PHE A 169 1.63 -38.56 -38.48
C PHE A 169 2.21 -39.98 -38.51
N VAL A 170 1.88 -40.74 -39.54
CA VAL A 170 2.35 -42.12 -39.72
C VAL A 170 3.31 -42.20 -40.90
N ARG A 171 4.33 -43.03 -40.79
CA ARG A 171 5.27 -43.31 -41.87
C ARG A 171 5.39 -44.80 -42.09
N TYR A 172 5.29 -45.22 -43.34
CA TYR A 172 5.73 -46.53 -43.79
C TYR A 172 7.22 -46.48 -44.10
N GLU A 173 8.01 -47.40 -43.53
CA GLU A 173 9.44 -47.49 -43.83
C GLU A 173 9.94 -48.94 -43.89
N GLN A 174 10.28 -49.42 -45.08
CA GLN A 174 10.85 -50.75 -45.30
C GLN A 174 11.84 -50.71 -46.45
N GLU A 175 13.01 -51.36 -46.29
CA GLU A 175 14.01 -51.55 -47.36
C GLU A 175 14.42 -50.25 -48.09
N GLY A 176 14.44 -49.12 -47.38
CA GLY A 176 14.82 -47.81 -47.93
C GLY A 176 13.68 -47.05 -48.62
N VAL A 177 12.49 -47.66 -48.77
CA VAL A 177 11.27 -46.96 -49.18
C VAL A 177 10.67 -46.25 -47.98
N ARG A 178 10.45 -44.94 -48.10
CA ARG A 178 9.84 -44.10 -47.07
C ARG A 178 8.63 -43.36 -47.64
N ILE A 179 7.46 -43.60 -47.05
CA ILE A 179 6.21 -42.93 -47.45
C ILE A 179 5.53 -42.38 -46.19
N ASN A 180 5.38 -41.06 -46.13
CA ASN A 180 4.63 -40.41 -45.05
C ASN A 180 3.14 -40.45 -45.35
N ILE A 181 2.32 -40.56 -44.31
CA ILE A 181 0.87 -40.68 -44.37
C ILE A 181 0.28 -39.59 -43.46
N GLU A 182 -0.24 -38.52 -44.07
CA GLU A 182 -0.91 -37.44 -43.35
C GLU A 182 -2.35 -37.84 -43.02
N THR A 183 -2.55 -38.33 -41.81
CA THR A 183 -3.84 -38.90 -41.40
C THR A 183 -4.96 -37.86 -41.28
N THR A 184 -4.61 -36.57 -41.08
CA THR A 184 -5.61 -35.49 -41.03
C THR A 184 -6.12 -35.09 -42.41
N GLU A 185 -5.33 -35.35 -43.46
CA GLU A 185 -5.67 -35.05 -44.85
C GLU A 185 -6.01 -36.33 -45.60
N ARG A 186 -6.79 -37.21 -44.96
CA ARG A 186 -7.28 -38.48 -45.52
C ARG A 186 -6.15 -39.38 -46.05
N GLY A 187 -5.00 -39.42 -45.39
CA GLY A 187 -3.87 -40.28 -45.71
C GLY A 187 -3.04 -39.83 -46.91
N ILE A 188 -3.12 -38.55 -47.32
CA ILE A 188 -2.27 -37.99 -48.38
C ILE A 188 -0.79 -38.10 -47.98
N SER A 189 0.07 -38.39 -48.96
CA SER A 189 1.51 -38.46 -48.74
C SER A 189 2.22 -37.16 -49.07
N TYR A 190 3.06 -36.72 -48.14
CA TYR A 190 3.92 -35.55 -48.30
C TYR A 190 5.39 -35.91 -48.08
N PRO A 191 6.33 -35.30 -48.80
CA PRO A 191 7.76 -35.51 -48.55
C PRO A 191 8.16 -34.97 -47.18
N ASP A 192 9.29 -35.44 -46.62
CA ASP A 192 9.82 -34.93 -45.35
C ASP A 192 10.00 -33.39 -45.37
N SER A 193 10.37 -32.82 -46.52
CA SER A 193 10.53 -31.38 -46.70
C SER A 193 9.25 -30.57 -46.42
N PHE A 194 8.06 -31.14 -46.69
CA PHE A 194 6.78 -30.50 -46.37
C PHE A 194 6.64 -30.32 -44.85
N TYR A 195 6.90 -31.37 -44.08
CA TYR A 195 6.81 -31.35 -42.63
C TYR A 195 7.88 -30.45 -42.02
N GLN A 196 9.11 -30.53 -42.53
CA GLN A 196 10.22 -29.68 -42.08
C GLN A 196 9.94 -28.19 -42.30
N GLN A 197 9.35 -27.84 -43.45
CA GLN A 197 8.96 -26.46 -43.75
C GLN A 197 7.75 -26.01 -42.92
N ARG A 198 6.74 -26.87 -42.74
CA ARG A 198 5.50 -26.54 -42.02
C ARG A 198 5.71 -26.39 -40.51
N PHE A 199 6.58 -27.22 -39.92
CA PHE A 199 6.78 -27.30 -38.46
C PHE A 199 8.16 -26.82 -37.99
N GLY A 200 8.98 -26.30 -38.91
CA GLY A 200 10.28 -25.71 -38.57
C GLY A 200 11.35 -26.72 -38.13
N THR A 201 11.21 -28.00 -38.48
CA THR A 201 12.15 -29.08 -38.13
C THR A 201 13.25 -29.22 -39.19
N GLY A 202 13.92 -28.11 -39.55
CA GLY A 202 14.92 -28.06 -40.62
C GLY A 202 16.04 -29.11 -40.52
N ALA A 203 16.81 -29.29 -41.60
CA ALA A 203 17.84 -30.34 -41.77
C ALA A 203 18.97 -30.37 -40.72
N ASP A 204 18.99 -29.39 -39.82
CA ASP A 204 19.88 -29.36 -38.68
C ASP A 204 19.38 -30.36 -37.64
N ASN A 205 20.13 -31.45 -37.48
CA ASN A 205 19.87 -32.65 -36.68
C ASN A 205 19.82 -32.40 -35.15
N ARG A 206 19.32 -31.23 -34.73
CA ARG A 206 19.40 -30.69 -33.38
C ARG A 206 18.43 -31.38 -32.41
N ASN A 207 17.30 -31.91 -32.90
CA ASN A 207 16.30 -32.59 -32.07
C ASN A 207 16.21 -34.08 -32.41
N SER A 208 16.82 -34.91 -31.58
CA SER A 208 16.87 -36.38 -31.72
C SER A 208 15.49 -37.08 -31.73
N TYR A 209 14.38 -36.39 -31.45
CA TYR A 209 13.06 -37.01 -31.27
C TYR A 209 12.10 -36.77 -32.45
N PHE A 210 12.06 -35.54 -32.98
CA PHE A 210 11.16 -35.21 -34.10
C PHE A 210 11.63 -35.82 -35.41
N MET A 211 10.67 -36.11 -36.31
CA MET A 211 10.91 -36.72 -37.63
C MET A 211 11.53 -38.13 -37.61
N LYS A 212 11.76 -38.73 -36.43
CA LYS A 212 12.18 -40.12 -36.28
C LYS A 212 10.99 -41.06 -36.18
N ASN A 213 11.20 -42.27 -36.67
CA ASN A 213 10.25 -43.37 -36.54
C ASN A 213 10.22 -43.81 -35.08
N LEU A 214 9.04 -43.70 -34.49
CA LEU A 214 8.75 -44.19 -33.16
C LEU A 214 8.24 -45.62 -33.25
N ASP A 215 8.75 -46.50 -32.39
CA ASP A 215 8.15 -47.82 -32.20
C ASP A 215 6.79 -47.72 -31.47
N GLY A 216 6.10 -48.85 -31.31
CA GLY A 216 4.78 -48.86 -30.66
C GLY A 216 4.83 -48.32 -29.21
N ARG A 217 5.90 -48.59 -28.47
CA ARG A 217 6.05 -48.07 -27.10
C ARG A 217 6.30 -46.57 -27.12
N GLN A 218 7.22 -46.09 -27.94
CA GLN A 218 7.52 -44.67 -28.08
C GLN A 218 6.31 -43.88 -28.59
N THR A 219 5.49 -44.49 -29.44
CA THR A 219 4.20 -43.93 -29.86
C THR A 219 3.23 -43.80 -28.69
N LEU A 220 3.11 -44.82 -27.83
CA LEU A 220 2.32 -44.71 -26.59
C LEU A 220 2.87 -43.61 -25.67
N GLY A 221 4.19 -43.45 -25.59
CA GLY A 221 4.80 -42.34 -24.87
C GLY A 221 4.35 -40.97 -25.41
N ALA A 222 4.27 -40.80 -26.73
CA ALA A 222 3.76 -39.57 -27.36
C ALA A 222 2.28 -39.36 -27.03
N TYR A 223 1.48 -40.42 -27.12
CA TYR A 223 0.06 -40.39 -26.76
C TYR A 223 -0.16 -40.02 -25.28
N PHE A 224 0.59 -40.62 -24.34
CA PHE A 224 0.49 -40.29 -22.92
C PHE A 224 0.81 -38.82 -22.62
N SER A 225 1.69 -38.18 -23.40
CA SER A 225 1.95 -36.74 -23.28
C SER A 225 0.67 -35.93 -23.55
N ASN A 226 -0.04 -36.25 -24.64
CA ASN A 226 -1.28 -35.58 -24.99
C ASN A 226 -2.33 -35.80 -23.90
N ILE A 227 -2.52 -37.05 -23.46
CA ILE A 227 -3.49 -37.42 -22.42
C ILE A 227 -3.20 -36.72 -21.09
N GLY A 228 -1.93 -36.60 -20.71
CA GLY A 228 -1.56 -35.83 -19.52
C GLY A 228 -2.00 -34.37 -19.62
N MET A 229 -1.87 -33.74 -20.78
CA MET A 229 -2.37 -32.38 -21.00
C MET A 229 -3.90 -32.29 -20.99
N VAL A 230 -4.62 -33.33 -21.46
CA VAL A 230 -6.09 -33.40 -21.34
C VAL A 230 -6.52 -33.42 -19.87
N TYR A 231 -5.89 -34.26 -19.04
CA TYR A 231 -6.18 -34.28 -17.60
C TYR A 231 -5.85 -32.95 -16.92
N TYR A 232 -4.76 -32.30 -17.32
CA TYR A 232 -4.37 -30.99 -16.81
C TYR A 232 -5.43 -29.92 -17.14
N GLN A 233 -5.90 -29.86 -18.39
CA GLN A 233 -6.98 -28.94 -18.81
C GLN A 233 -8.29 -29.19 -18.05
N ASN A 234 -8.56 -30.44 -17.68
CA ASN A 234 -9.71 -30.83 -16.87
C ASN A 234 -9.45 -30.72 -15.35
N GLN A 235 -8.50 -29.87 -14.95
CA GLN A 235 -8.18 -29.56 -13.55
C GLN A 235 -7.80 -30.78 -12.69
N ASN A 236 -7.23 -31.82 -13.31
CA ASN A 236 -6.74 -33.01 -12.62
C ASN A 236 -5.20 -33.13 -12.72
N PRO A 237 -4.45 -32.30 -11.97
CA PRO A 237 -3.00 -32.21 -12.11
C PRO A 237 -2.26 -33.48 -11.65
N GLU A 238 -2.83 -34.26 -10.72
CA GLU A 238 -2.22 -35.51 -10.26
C GLU A 238 -2.23 -36.57 -11.38
N ARG A 239 -3.35 -36.70 -12.10
CA ARG A 239 -3.45 -37.57 -13.28
C ARG A 239 -2.58 -37.07 -14.43
N ALA A 240 -2.50 -35.76 -14.63
CA ALA A 240 -1.61 -35.17 -15.61
C ALA A 240 -0.14 -35.56 -15.35
N VAL A 241 0.32 -35.40 -14.10
CA VAL A 241 1.67 -35.80 -13.67
C VAL A 241 1.91 -37.30 -13.87
N PHE A 242 0.93 -38.16 -13.60
CA PHE A 242 1.05 -39.60 -13.82
C PHE A 242 1.30 -39.94 -15.30
N TYR A 243 0.46 -39.44 -16.21
CA TYR A 243 0.58 -39.74 -17.64
C TYR A 243 1.81 -39.09 -18.28
N LEU A 244 2.15 -37.86 -17.90
CA LEU A 244 3.38 -37.21 -18.34
C LEU A 244 4.62 -37.89 -17.77
N GLY A 245 4.56 -38.46 -16.57
CA GLY A 245 5.62 -39.29 -15.99
C GLY A 245 5.86 -40.57 -16.82
N LEU A 246 4.80 -41.26 -17.26
CA LEU A 246 4.91 -42.38 -18.20
C LEU A 246 5.53 -41.93 -19.52
N SER A 247 5.05 -40.82 -20.07
CA SER A 247 5.52 -40.25 -21.33
C SER A 247 7.02 -39.93 -21.29
N THR A 248 7.47 -39.18 -20.28
CA THR A 248 8.87 -38.74 -20.13
C THR A 248 9.81 -39.91 -19.81
N SER A 249 9.33 -40.96 -19.16
CA SER A 249 10.13 -42.16 -18.97
C SER A 249 10.30 -43.00 -20.25
N ILE A 250 9.28 -43.05 -21.10
CA ILE A 250 9.33 -43.80 -22.37
C ILE A 250 10.11 -43.00 -23.43
N ASN A 251 9.84 -41.70 -23.52
CA ASN A 251 10.44 -40.77 -24.47
C ASN A 251 11.23 -39.68 -23.72
N PRO A 252 12.38 -40.01 -23.11
CA PRO A 252 13.14 -39.06 -22.31
C PRO A 252 13.67 -37.87 -23.10
N ARG A 253 13.80 -38.00 -24.43
CA ARG A 253 14.22 -36.95 -25.36
C ARG A 253 13.05 -36.12 -25.93
N SER A 254 11.80 -36.37 -25.51
CA SER A 254 10.66 -35.55 -25.90
C SER A 254 10.67 -34.24 -25.12
N ILE A 255 11.12 -33.16 -25.77
CA ILE A 255 11.22 -31.83 -25.19
C ILE A 255 9.85 -31.34 -24.71
N ASP A 256 8.80 -31.54 -25.52
CA ASP A 256 7.44 -31.11 -25.20
C ASP A 256 6.89 -31.82 -23.97
N ALA A 257 7.07 -33.14 -23.85
CA ALA A 257 6.60 -33.90 -22.69
C ALA A 257 7.34 -33.50 -21.41
N GLN A 258 8.66 -33.32 -21.49
CA GLN A 258 9.48 -32.87 -20.37
C GLN A 258 9.10 -31.45 -19.92
N ASN A 259 8.92 -30.53 -20.88
CA ASN A 259 8.47 -29.16 -20.60
C ASN A 259 7.07 -29.13 -19.97
N ASN A 260 6.11 -29.88 -20.51
CA ASN A 260 4.75 -29.94 -19.98
C ASN A 260 4.73 -30.45 -18.54
N LEU A 261 5.48 -31.51 -18.25
CA LEU A 261 5.61 -32.04 -16.89
C LEU A 261 6.28 -31.03 -15.95
N ALA A 262 7.33 -30.35 -16.42
CA ALA A 262 8.03 -29.32 -15.66
C ALA A 262 7.13 -28.11 -15.35
N ASN A 263 6.36 -27.63 -16.33
CA ASN A 263 5.41 -26.53 -16.17
C ASN A 263 4.38 -26.87 -15.06
N ILE A 264 3.79 -28.07 -15.11
CA ILE A 264 2.83 -28.53 -14.11
C ILE A 264 3.48 -28.65 -12.72
N TYR A 265 4.73 -29.11 -12.63
CA TYR A 265 5.44 -29.11 -11.35
C TYR A 265 5.70 -27.70 -10.81
N SER A 266 5.99 -26.72 -11.66
CA SER A 266 6.10 -25.30 -11.27
C SER A 266 4.79 -24.80 -10.65
N GLU A 267 3.65 -25.07 -11.31
CA GLU A 267 2.33 -24.67 -10.82
C GLU A 267 1.95 -25.34 -9.50
N LEU A 268 2.33 -26.62 -9.34
CA LEU A 268 2.18 -27.36 -8.09
C LEU A 268 3.17 -26.92 -7.00
N LYS A 269 3.95 -25.86 -7.24
CA LYS A 269 4.99 -25.31 -6.35
C LYS A 269 6.03 -26.34 -5.94
N LYS A 270 6.47 -27.16 -6.90
CA LYS A 270 7.55 -28.16 -6.77
C LYS A 270 8.71 -27.80 -7.71
N PRO A 271 9.42 -26.68 -7.47
CA PRO A 271 10.38 -26.13 -8.42
C PRO A 271 11.59 -27.05 -8.64
N GLU A 272 11.99 -27.87 -7.66
CA GLU A 272 13.11 -28.82 -7.81
C GLU A 272 12.81 -29.86 -8.89
N LYS A 273 11.57 -30.38 -8.92
CA LYS A 273 11.13 -31.33 -9.95
C LYS A 273 10.98 -30.65 -11.31
N ALA A 274 10.47 -29.41 -11.33
CA ALA A 274 10.39 -28.64 -12.56
C ALA A 274 11.78 -28.44 -13.19
N ILE A 275 12.77 -28.02 -12.38
CA ILE A 275 14.17 -27.85 -12.78
C ILE A 275 14.75 -29.16 -13.32
N GLU A 276 14.50 -30.30 -12.67
CA GLU A 276 14.94 -31.62 -13.16
C GLU A 276 14.44 -31.89 -14.58
N HIS A 277 13.13 -31.74 -14.80
CA HIS A 277 12.51 -32.02 -16.10
C HIS A 277 12.91 -31.00 -17.18
N TYR A 278 13.05 -29.72 -16.87
CA TYR A 278 13.61 -28.74 -17.82
C TYR A 278 15.06 -29.07 -18.19
N ASN A 279 15.90 -29.52 -17.25
CA ASN A 279 17.26 -29.96 -17.58
C ASN A 279 17.26 -31.21 -18.48
N LEU A 280 16.30 -32.13 -18.30
CA LEU A 280 16.13 -33.27 -19.20
C LEU A 280 15.72 -32.83 -20.61
N ALA A 281 14.82 -31.85 -20.72
CA ALA A 281 14.47 -31.23 -22.00
C ALA A 281 15.69 -30.60 -22.69
N LEU A 282 16.51 -29.85 -21.95
CA LEU A 282 17.72 -29.20 -22.48
C LEU A 282 18.85 -30.16 -22.83
N LYS A 283 18.88 -31.38 -22.26
CA LYS A 283 19.78 -32.43 -22.75
C LYS A 283 19.42 -32.88 -24.17
N ALA A 284 18.13 -32.79 -24.55
CA ALA A 284 17.68 -33.13 -25.88
C ALA A 284 17.86 -31.97 -26.87
N ASP A 285 17.63 -30.73 -26.43
CA ASP A 285 17.88 -29.51 -27.20
C ASP A 285 18.46 -28.40 -26.29
N PRO A 286 19.79 -28.24 -26.27
CA PRO A 286 20.45 -27.24 -25.42
C PRO A 286 20.09 -25.79 -25.78
N HIS A 287 19.53 -25.54 -26.97
CA HIS A 287 19.24 -24.18 -27.47
C HIS A 287 17.74 -23.89 -27.50
N ASN A 288 16.91 -24.72 -26.87
CA ASN A 288 15.47 -24.46 -26.81
C ASN A 288 15.18 -23.22 -25.96
N THR A 289 14.92 -22.09 -26.62
CA THR A 289 14.72 -20.78 -25.98
C THR A 289 13.60 -20.82 -24.95
N SER A 290 12.47 -21.48 -25.26
CA SER A 290 11.32 -21.56 -24.37
C SER A 290 11.60 -22.37 -23.11
N THR A 291 12.28 -23.52 -23.24
CA THR A 291 12.73 -24.32 -22.11
C THR A 291 13.74 -23.57 -21.25
N LEU A 292 14.74 -22.91 -21.86
CA LEU A 292 15.73 -22.12 -21.13
C LEU A 292 15.06 -20.98 -20.34
N PHE A 293 14.07 -20.31 -20.94
CA PHE A 293 13.31 -19.27 -20.27
C PHE A 293 12.51 -19.82 -19.08
N ASN A 294 11.76 -20.91 -19.26
CA ASN A 294 10.98 -21.52 -18.19
C ASN A 294 11.86 -22.12 -17.08
N LEU A 295 13.04 -22.65 -17.43
CA LEU A 295 14.05 -23.06 -16.45
C LEU A 295 14.55 -21.86 -15.63
N GLY A 296 14.79 -20.72 -16.28
CA GLY A 296 15.12 -19.47 -15.60
C GLY A 296 14.05 -19.04 -14.60
N LEU A 297 12.77 -19.16 -14.97
CA LEU A 297 11.64 -18.89 -14.06
C LEU A 297 11.62 -19.87 -12.88
N ALA A 298 11.79 -21.17 -13.13
CA ALA A 298 11.81 -22.18 -12.06
C ALA A 298 12.99 -21.97 -11.09
N PHE A 299 14.16 -21.54 -11.57
CA PHE A 299 15.27 -21.14 -10.70
C PHE A 299 14.93 -19.90 -9.85
N MET A 300 14.14 -18.95 -10.37
CA MET A 300 13.66 -17.83 -9.54
C MET A 300 12.73 -18.32 -8.44
N GLU A 301 11.79 -19.22 -8.76
CA GLU A 301 10.86 -19.82 -7.78
C GLU A 301 11.59 -20.61 -6.70
N SER A 302 12.68 -21.30 -7.04
CA SER A 302 13.54 -22.01 -6.08
C SER A 302 14.51 -21.10 -5.33
N GLY A 303 14.47 -19.78 -5.53
CA GLY A 303 15.38 -18.80 -4.91
C GLY A 303 16.82 -18.80 -5.46
N ASN A 304 17.10 -19.48 -6.58
CA ASN A 304 18.43 -19.57 -7.18
C ASN A 304 18.65 -18.51 -8.28
N SER A 305 18.77 -17.25 -7.85
CA SER A 305 18.89 -16.10 -8.77
C SER A 305 20.10 -16.14 -9.71
N SER A 306 21.22 -16.77 -9.30
CA SER A 306 22.41 -16.87 -10.17
C SER A 306 22.13 -17.75 -11.38
N LYS A 307 21.59 -18.95 -11.16
CA LYS A 307 21.25 -19.88 -12.25
C LYS A 307 20.13 -19.33 -13.14
N ALA A 308 19.19 -18.58 -12.56
CA ALA A 308 18.17 -17.88 -13.33
C ALA A 308 18.79 -16.88 -14.32
N ILE A 309 19.74 -16.06 -13.87
CA ILE A 309 20.47 -15.12 -14.74
C ILE A 309 21.18 -15.88 -15.87
N ASP A 310 21.89 -16.97 -15.56
CA ASP A 310 22.62 -17.75 -16.56
C ASP A 310 21.68 -18.34 -17.63
N ALA A 311 20.50 -18.83 -17.21
CA ALA A 311 19.49 -19.36 -18.14
C ALA A 311 18.91 -18.25 -19.03
N PHE A 312 18.56 -17.09 -18.47
CA PHE A 312 18.06 -15.97 -19.28
C PHE A 312 19.13 -15.35 -20.18
N LEU A 313 20.41 -15.34 -19.77
CA LEU A 313 21.52 -14.89 -20.61
C LEU A 313 21.67 -15.78 -21.84
N GLN A 314 21.54 -17.10 -21.69
CA GLN A 314 21.53 -18.03 -22.82
C GLN A 314 20.36 -17.73 -23.77
N VAL A 315 19.17 -17.44 -23.24
CA VAL A 315 18.01 -17.04 -24.06
C VAL A 315 18.33 -15.83 -24.93
N VAL A 316 18.85 -14.74 -24.34
CA VAL A 316 19.13 -13.51 -25.12
C VAL A 316 20.38 -13.63 -26.00
N GLN A 317 21.24 -14.62 -25.77
CA GLN A 317 22.35 -14.95 -26.66
C GLN A 317 21.84 -15.67 -27.93
N ILE A 318 20.83 -16.54 -27.79
CA ILE A 318 20.21 -17.26 -28.91
C ILE A 318 19.24 -16.34 -29.66
N GLU A 319 18.39 -15.62 -28.92
CA GLU A 319 17.40 -14.69 -29.46
C GLU A 319 17.57 -13.28 -28.85
N PRO A 320 18.41 -12.42 -29.45
CA PRO A 320 18.66 -11.06 -28.95
C PRO A 320 17.43 -10.15 -28.89
N GLY A 321 16.35 -10.50 -29.58
CA GLY A 321 15.07 -9.78 -29.56
C GLY A 321 14.08 -10.27 -28.50
N PHE A 322 14.42 -11.31 -27.72
CA PHE A 322 13.49 -11.97 -26.80
C PHE A 322 13.20 -11.11 -25.57
N SER A 323 12.24 -10.20 -25.73
CA SER A 323 11.88 -9.17 -24.75
C SER A 323 11.57 -9.72 -23.34
N PRO A 324 10.86 -10.87 -23.17
CA PRO A 324 10.60 -11.40 -21.83
C PRO A 324 11.88 -11.73 -21.04
N ALA A 325 12.92 -12.29 -21.67
CA ALA A 325 14.18 -12.58 -20.98
C ALA A 325 14.96 -11.30 -20.65
N HIS A 326 14.99 -10.31 -21.54
CA HIS A 326 15.56 -9.00 -21.21
C HIS A 326 14.87 -8.35 -20.00
N LYS A 327 13.54 -8.49 -19.88
CA LYS A 327 12.78 -7.99 -18.73
C LYS A 327 13.15 -8.73 -17.45
N MET A 328 13.23 -10.07 -17.49
CA MET A 328 13.65 -10.87 -16.33
C MET A 328 15.09 -10.55 -15.90
N LEU A 329 16.03 -10.46 -16.85
CA LEU A 329 17.41 -10.07 -16.59
C LEU A 329 17.51 -8.68 -15.98
N ALA A 330 16.81 -7.69 -16.54
CA ALA A 330 16.79 -6.33 -15.98
C ALA A 330 16.29 -6.35 -14.53
N ASN A 331 15.19 -7.06 -14.25
CA ASN A 331 14.64 -7.19 -12.89
C ASN A 331 15.62 -7.86 -11.92
N LEU A 332 16.22 -8.99 -12.31
CA LEU A 332 17.19 -9.72 -11.47
C LEU A 332 18.44 -8.90 -11.21
N TYR A 333 18.95 -8.19 -12.22
CA TYR A 333 20.09 -7.29 -12.04
C TYR A 333 19.75 -6.09 -11.14
N LEU A 334 18.53 -5.54 -11.24
CA LEU A 334 18.08 -4.48 -10.33
C LEU A 334 17.97 -4.97 -8.88
N GLN A 335 17.43 -6.18 -8.66
CA GLN A 335 17.35 -6.81 -7.33
C GLN A 335 18.75 -7.07 -6.75
N ASN A 336 19.69 -7.51 -7.59
CA ASN A 336 21.08 -7.76 -7.21
C ASN A 336 21.97 -6.50 -7.22
N ARG A 337 21.37 -5.29 -7.33
CA ARG A 337 22.07 -3.98 -7.39
C ARG A 337 23.12 -3.86 -8.51
N ARG A 338 23.06 -4.69 -9.56
CA ARG A 338 23.93 -4.64 -10.75
C ARG A 338 23.38 -3.66 -11.80
N LEU A 339 23.42 -2.37 -11.47
CA LEU A 339 22.74 -1.31 -12.24
C LEU A 339 23.19 -1.20 -13.71
N THR A 340 24.50 -1.33 -14.00
CA THR A 340 25.01 -1.26 -15.37
C THR A 340 24.50 -2.41 -16.24
N SER A 341 24.46 -3.64 -15.70
CA SER A 341 23.92 -4.81 -16.39
C SER A 341 22.41 -4.64 -16.63
N ALA A 342 21.66 -4.15 -15.64
CA ALA A 342 20.25 -3.84 -15.81
C ALA A 342 20.02 -2.80 -16.93
N LEU A 343 20.78 -1.71 -16.93
CA LEU A 343 20.67 -0.64 -17.92
C LEU A 343 20.93 -1.14 -19.35
N LEU A 344 21.88 -2.06 -19.54
CA LEU A 344 22.14 -2.68 -20.84
C LEU A 344 20.87 -3.36 -21.40
N HIS A 345 20.23 -4.23 -20.61
CA HIS A 345 19.02 -4.92 -21.04
C HIS A 345 17.82 -3.99 -21.19
N LEU A 346 17.69 -2.97 -20.32
CA LEU A 346 16.64 -1.95 -20.44
C LEU A 346 16.78 -1.10 -21.72
N LYS A 347 18.01 -0.72 -22.08
CA LYS A 347 18.28 -0.01 -23.35
C LYS A 347 17.98 -0.88 -24.57
N LEU A 348 18.26 -2.18 -24.51
CA LEU A 348 17.85 -3.11 -25.56
C LEU A 348 16.32 -3.22 -25.66
N LEU A 349 15.61 -3.33 -24.53
CA LEU A 349 14.14 -3.29 -24.50
C LEU A 349 13.57 -2.00 -25.11
N ALA A 350 14.15 -0.84 -24.81
CA ALA A 350 13.73 0.43 -25.41
C ALA A 350 14.06 0.54 -26.90
N ARG A 351 15.04 -0.22 -27.42
CA ARG A 351 15.28 -0.32 -28.87
C ARG A 351 14.28 -1.25 -29.56
N ILE A 352 13.96 -2.39 -28.93
CA ILE A 352 13.01 -3.37 -29.46
C ILE A 352 11.58 -2.82 -29.40
N GLN A 353 11.24 -2.09 -28.34
CA GLN A 353 9.92 -1.52 -28.07
C GLN A 353 10.04 -0.01 -27.81
N PRO A 354 10.24 0.82 -28.85
CA PRO A 354 10.51 2.24 -28.70
C PRO A 354 9.34 3.02 -28.07
N GLU A 355 8.10 2.61 -28.32
CA GLU A 355 6.89 3.26 -27.81
C GLU A 355 6.49 2.80 -26.39
N ASN A 356 7.22 1.84 -25.80
CA ASN A 356 6.89 1.35 -24.47
C ASN A 356 7.43 2.30 -23.39
N LEU A 357 6.54 3.14 -22.87
CA LEU A 357 6.86 4.12 -21.82
C LEU A 357 7.54 3.50 -20.59
N GLN A 358 7.10 2.31 -20.17
CA GLN A 358 7.65 1.65 -18.98
C GLN A 358 9.15 1.34 -19.14
N ASN A 359 9.61 1.03 -20.36
CA ASN A 359 11.04 0.79 -20.61
C ASN A 359 11.86 2.06 -20.36
N HIS A 360 11.36 3.23 -20.81
CA HIS A 360 12.02 4.51 -20.59
C HIS A 360 11.98 4.94 -19.12
N LEU A 361 10.86 4.71 -18.43
CA LEU A 361 10.75 4.95 -16.97
C LEU A 361 11.74 4.08 -16.18
N ASN A 362 11.89 2.80 -16.57
CA ASN A 362 12.87 1.90 -15.94
C ASN A 362 14.31 2.34 -16.21
N ILE A 363 14.62 2.84 -17.42
CA ILE A 363 15.94 3.43 -17.75
C ILE A 363 16.19 4.66 -16.88
N ALA A 364 15.25 5.59 -16.81
CA ALA A 364 15.33 6.80 -16.01
C ALA A 364 15.51 6.47 -14.51
N SER A 365 14.72 5.54 -13.96
CA SER A 365 14.87 5.07 -12.58
C SER A 365 16.25 4.45 -12.33
N THR A 366 16.77 3.69 -13.30
CA THR A 366 18.11 3.07 -13.21
C THR A 366 19.22 4.14 -13.20
N TYR A 367 19.15 5.15 -14.08
CA TYR A 367 20.06 6.29 -14.04
C TYR A 367 19.98 7.05 -12.72
N GLY A 368 18.78 7.25 -12.17
CA GLY A 368 18.56 7.87 -10.86
C GLY A 368 19.29 7.11 -9.74
N LYS A 369 19.19 5.77 -9.72
CA LYS A 369 19.94 4.90 -8.79
C LYS A 369 21.45 4.95 -8.98
N MET A 370 21.93 5.26 -10.18
CA MET A 370 23.35 5.48 -10.48
C MET A 370 23.83 6.91 -10.16
N GLY A 371 22.94 7.79 -9.68
CA GLY A 371 23.25 9.20 -9.44
C GLY A 371 23.32 10.08 -10.69
N GLN A 372 22.99 9.55 -11.87
CA GLN A 372 23.15 10.22 -13.17
C GLN A 372 21.93 11.08 -13.53
N GLN A 373 21.68 12.13 -12.74
CA GLN A 373 20.44 12.93 -12.83
C GLN A 373 20.23 13.62 -14.19
N ALA A 374 21.30 14.08 -14.83
CA ALA A 374 21.20 14.68 -16.16
C ALA A 374 20.62 13.72 -17.21
N LEU A 375 21.02 12.44 -17.16
CA LEU A 375 20.52 11.41 -18.07
C LEU A 375 19.09 10.97 -17.73
N VAL A 376 18.67 11.09 -16.46
CA VAL A 376 17.26 10.94 -16.05
C VAL A 376 16.41 11.98 -16.80
N LEU A 377 16.80 13.25 -16.71
CA LEU A 377 16.07 14.35 -17.36
C LEU A 377 16.07 14.23 -18.88
N GLU A 378 17.20 13.88 -19.50
CA GLU A 378 17.26 13.66 -20.96
C GLU A 378 16.27 12.58 -21.40
N THR A 379 16.26 11.44 -20.70
CA THR A 379 15.38 10.31 -21.00
C THR A 379 13.91 10.69 -20.82
N LEU A 380 13.57 11.33 -19.69
CA LEU A 380 12.19 11.70 -19.36
C LEU A 380 11.65 12.83 -20.25
N LYS A 381 12.44 13.85 -20.56
CA LYS A 381 12.04 14.94 -21.48
C LYS A 381 11.72 14.43 -22.88
N LYS A 382 12.41 13.37 -23.34
CA LYS A 382 12.12 12.74 -24.64
C LYS A 382 10.72 12.15 -24.67
N VAL A 383 10.34 11.39 -23.64
CA VAL A 383 9.03 10.72 -23.58
C VAL A 383 7.89 11.64 -23.11
N GLN A 384 8.20 12.69 -22.33
CA GLN A 384 7.22 13.69 -21.89
C GLN A 384 6.51 14.36 -23.07
N LYS A 385 7.20 14.55 -24.21
CA LYS A 385 6.59 15.13 -25.42
C LYS A 385 5.41 14.30 -25.95
N GLN A 386 5.47 12.98 -25.80
CA GLN A 386 4.42 12.05 -26.21
C GLN A 386 3.38 11.83 -25.10
N PHE A 387 3.83 11.85 -23.83
CA PHE A 387 3.01 11.54 -22.66
C PHE A 387 3.06 12.68 -21.62
N PRO A 388 2.51 13.87 -21.93
CA PRO A 388 2.72 15.08 -21.12
C PRO A 388 2.04 15.06 -19.75
N ASN A 389 1.06 14.17 -19.53
CA ASN A 389 0.28 14.13 -18.28
C ASN A 389 0.57 12.90 -17.41
N THR A 390 1.64 12.15 -17.69
CA THR A 390 1.93 10.91 -16.96
C THR A 390 2.65 11.19 -15.64
N PRO A 391 2.06 10.91 -14.46
CA PRO A 391 2.64 11.23 -13.16
C PRO A 391 4.05 10.69 -12.94
N GLU A 392 4.34 9.47 -13.39
CA GLU A 392 5.65 8.81 -13.22
C GLU A 392 6.79 9.58 -13.89
N ILE A 393 6.51 10.26 -15.01
CA ILE A 393 7.49 11.12 -15.70
C ILE A 393 7.79 12.34 -14.83
N HIS A 394 6.74 12.99 -14.32
CA HIS A 394 6.87 14.17 -13.47
C HIS A 394 7.51 13.84 -12.11
N GLU A 395 7.22 12.68 -11.52
CA GLU A 395 7.88 12.19 -10.30
C GLU A 395 9.39 12.03 -10.52
N GLY A 396 9.78 11.35 -11.60
CA GLY A 396 11.19 11.15 -11.94
C GLY A 396 11.91 12.47 -12.23
N MET A 397 11.24 13.41 -12.90
CA MET A 397 11.80 14.74 -13.16
C MET A 397 11.92 15.57 -11.88
N ALA A 398 10.92 15.54 -11.00
CA ALA A 398 10.95 16.25 -9.71
C ALA A 398 12.13 15.79 -8.85
N GLU A 399 12.34 14.48 -8.74
CA GLU A 399 13.46 13.92 -7.99
C GLU A 399 14.82 14.27 -8.63
N ALA A 400 14.92 14.22 -9.96
CA ALA A 400 16.16 14.57 -10.67
C ALA A 400 16.52 16.05 -10.50
N TYR A 401 15.55 16.96 -10.66
CA TYR A 401 15.75 18.39 -10.41
C TYR A 401 16.12 18.66 -8.95
N TYR A 402 15.45 18.03 -7.98
CA TYR A 402 15.77 18.17 -6.56
C TYR A 402 17.22 17.75 -6.26
N ARG A 403 17.68 16.63 -6.81
CA ARG A 403 19.06 16.13 -6.63
C ARG A 403 20.11 16.97 -7.34
N MET A 404 19.73 17.70 -8.38
CA MET A 404 20.57 18.69 -9.07
C MET A 404 20.52 20.08 -8.42
N GLU A 405 19.76 20.23 -7.33
CA GLU A 405 19.53 21.50 -6.63
C GLU A 405 18.79 22.55 -7.46
N ASP A 406 18.14 22.13 -8.55
CA ASP A 406 17.21 22.96 -9.31
C ASP A 406 15.83 22.92 -8.65
N PHE A 407 15.76 23.54 -7.45
CA PHE A 407 14.58 23.47 -6.61
C PHE A 407 13.35 24.14 -7.22
N GLN A 408 13.54 25.12 -8.11
CA GLN A 408 12.41 25.78 -8.78
C GLN A 408 11.70 24.83 -9.75
N LEU A 409 12.45 24.16 -10.63
CA LEU A 409 11.85 23.16 -11.52
C LEU A 409 11.31 21.96 -10.74
N ALA A 410 11.94 21.57 -9.63
CA ALA A 410 11.41 20.54 -8.74
C ALA A 410 10.04 20.93 -8.13
N ILE A 411 9.88 22.18 -7.67
CA ILE A 411 8.62 22.72 -7.17
C ILE A 411 7.52 22.67 -8.24
N GLU A 412 7.83 23.04 -9.49
CA GLU A 412 6.87 22.97 -10.59
C GLU A 412 6.37 21.54 -10.82
N GLN A 413 7.30 20.56 -10.85
CA GLN A 413 6.93 19.16 -11.04
C GLN A 413 6.10 18.62 -9.85
N TYR A 414 6.47 18.93 -8.60
CA TYR A 414 5.69 18.49 -7.44
C TYR A 414 4.31 19.13 -7.35
N ARG A 415 4.17 20.40 -7.78
CA ARG A 415 2.86 21.05 -7.87
C ARG A 415 1.97 20.39 -8.92
N PHE A 416 2.52 20.10 -10.10
CA PHE A 416 1.80 19.33 -11.12
C PHE A 416 1.27 18.00 -10.56
N LEU A 417 2.11 17.26 -9.84
CA LEU A 417 1.71 15.98 -9.21
C LEU A 417 0.61 16.14 -8.16
N ILE A 418 0.63 17.22 -7.39
CA ILE A 418 -0.43 17.55 -6.42
C ILE A 418 -1.73 17.94 -7.11
N ASP A 419 -1.66 18.63 -8.25
CA ASP A 419 -2.84 19.02 -9.02
C ASP A 419 -3.51 17.80 -9.67
N GLN A 420 -2.72 16.79 -10.09
CA GLN A 420 -3.26 15.52 -10.61
C GLN A 420 -3.87 14.64 -9.51
N ASP A 421 -3.22 14.55 -8.34
CA ASP A 421 -3.72 13.80 -7.19
C ASP A 421 -3.50 14.57 -5.88
N PRO A 422 -4.51 15.33 -5.42
CA PRO A 422 -4.42 16.14 -4.21
C PRO A 422 -4.40 15.33 -2.91
N THR A 423 -4.63 14.02 -2.96
CA THR A 423 -4.74 13.15 -1.77
C THR A 423 -3.44 12.46 -1.40
N ARG A 424 -2.41 12.51 -2.27
CA ARG A 424 -1.15 11.79 -2.08
C ARG A 424 -0.17 12.55 -1.19
N LEU A 425 -0.09 12.17 0.09
CA LEU A 425 0.72 12.85 1.12
C LEU A 425 2.19 12.99 0.71
N ARG A 426 2.75 11.96 0.06
CA ARG A 426 4.16 11.93 -0.37
C ARG A 426 4.56 13.17 -1.18
N ASN A 427 3.70 13.63 -2.09
CA ASN A 427 4.02 14.78 -2.96
C ASN A 427 4.11 16.09 -2.15
N TYR A 428 3.24 16.25 -1.15
CA TYR A 428 3.28 17.38 -0.23
C TYR A 428 4.49 17.38 0.70
N ILE A 429 4.89 16.20 1.19
CA ILE A 429 6.11 16.05 1.99
C ILE A 429 7.33 16.47 1.16
N GLN A 430 7.45 15.96 -0.07
CA GLN A 430 8.58 16.28 -0.94
C GLN A 430 8.62 17.75 -1.36
N LEU A 431 7.45 18.34 -1.63
CA LEU A 431 7.35 19.78 -1.88
C LEU A 431 7.77 20.59 -0.65
N GLY A 432 7.31 20.22 0.53
CA GLY A 432 7.71 20.85 1.79
C GLY A 432 9.22 20.74 2.05
N TRP A 433 9.80 19.57 1.79
CA TRP A 433 11.24 19.35 1.89
C TRP A 433 12.04 20.15 0.86
N THR A 434 11.48 20.36 -0.33
CA THR A 434 12.08 21.22 -1.37
C THR A 434 12.09 22.69 -0.95
N TYR A 435 11.00 23.17 -0.33
CA TYR A 435 10.96 24.52 0.26
C TYR A 435 11.94 24.71 1.42
N TYR A 436 12.13 23.67 2.25
CA TYR A 436 13.16 23.68 3.29
C TYR A 436 14.57 23.89 2.71
N ARG A 437 14.90 23.23 1.59
CA ARG A 437 16.23 23.36 0.95
C ARG A 437 16.55 24.75 0.42
N ILE A 438 15.53 25.58 0.17
CA ILE A 438 15.68 26.99 -0.20
C ILE A 438 15.45 27.94 0.99
N ASP A 439 15.46 27.42 2.22
CA ASP A 439 15.27 28.13 3.48
C ASP A 439 13.88 28.80 3.67
N ASP A 440 12.87 28.34 2.92
CA ASP A 440 11.48 28.77 3.11
C ASP A 440 10.76 27.82 4.09
N LEU A 441 11.18 27.90 5.36
CA LEU A 441 10.61 27.13 6.47
C LEU A 441 9.09 27.31 6.64
N PRO A 442 8.49 28.50 6.39
CA PRO A 442 7.04 28.66 6.36
C PRO A 442 6.35 27.82 5.28
N MET A 443 6.83 27.86 4.03
CA MET A 443 6.25 27.04 2.95
C MET A 443 6.51 25.55 3.15
N ALA A 444 7.67 25.20 3.70
CA ALA A 444 7.99 23.82 4.08
C ALA A 444 6.93 23.23 5.03
N SER A 445 6.59 23.98 6.08
CA SER A 445 5.54 23.62 7.04
C SER A 445 4.14 23.66 6.42
N ALA A 446 3.82 24.69 5.62
CA ALA A 446 2.49 24.86 5.06
C ALA A 446 2.11 23.73 4.09
N TRP A 447 3.01 23.38 3.17
CA TRP A 447 2.76 22.29 2.21
C TRP A 447 2.70 20.93 2.89
N THR A 448 3.62 20.65 3.83
CA THR A 448 3.61 19.38 4.58
C THR A 448 2.32 19.23 5.39
N LEU A 449 1.88 20.28 6.08
CA LEU A 449 0.62 20.27 6.83
C LEU A 449 -0.61 20.17 5.92
N ARG A 450 -0.60 20.83 4.75
CA ARG A 450 -1.68 20.71 3.75
C ARG A 450 -1.82 19.27 3.28
N GLY A 451 -0.72 18.60 3.01
CA GLY A 451 -0.72 17.17 2.67
C GLY A 451 -1.33 16.31 3.76
N MET A 452 -0.92 16.52 5.01
CA MET A 452 -1.44 15.77 6.16
C MET A 452 -2.95 15.96 6.39
N LYS A 453 -3.50 17.09 5.95
CA LYS A 453 -4.95 17.38 6.02
C LYS A 453 -5.73 16.79 4.84
N LYS A 454 -5.11 16.68 3.67
CA LYS A 454 -5.77 16.22 2.43
C LYS A 454 -5.67 14.72 2.22
N SER A 455 -4.72 14.07 2.88
CA SER A 455 -4.49 12.64 2.73
C SER A 455 -5.09 11.84 3.88
N GLU A 456 -5.77 10.75 3.54
CA GLU A 456 -6.20 9.72 4.48
C GLU A 456 -5.10 8.68 4.77
N GLU A 457 -3.90 8.85 4.18
CA GLU A 457 -2.77 7.92 4.35
C GLU A 457 -2.31 7.84 5.81
N ALA A 458 -2.41 6.64 6.38
CA ALA A 458 -1.92 6.31 7.71
C ALA A 458 -0.51 5.67 7.65
N GLY A 459 0.16 5.56 8.81
CA GLY A 459 1.44 4.85 8.94
C GLY A 459 2.68 5.72 8.67
N ARG A 460 3.72 5.14 8.06
CA ARG A 460 5.09 5.71 8.00
C ARG A 460 5.18 7.12 7.38
N LEU A 461 4.34 7.45 6.39
CA LEU A 461 4.37 8.77 5.74
C LEU A 461 3.78 9.86 6.63
N LYS A 462 2.77 9.56 7.45
CA LYS A 462 2.24 10.47 8.46
C LYS A 462 3.29 10.76 9.54
N ALA A 463 3.98 9.72 10.02
CA ALA A 463 5.10 9.87 10.95
C ALA A 463 6.23 10.73 10.37
N LEU A 464 6.62 10.50 9.10
CA LEU A 464 7.63 11.31 8.41
C LEU A 464 7.19 12.78 8.26
N ALA A 465 5.94 13.04 7.92
CA ALA A 465 5.41 14.41 7.86
C ALA A 465 5.43 15.09 9.24
N GLN A 466 5.10 14.36 10.30
CA GLN A 466 5.17 14.85 11.69
C GLN A 466 6.62 15.11 12.12
N MET A 467 7.55 14.22 11.80
CA MET A 467 9.00 14.43 12.03
C MET A 467 9.46 15.70 11.32
N ASN A 468 9.14 15.87 10.03
CA ASN A 468 9.49 17.07 9.27
C ASN A 468 8.87 18.34 9.88
N LEU A 469 7.60 18.32 10.26
CA LEU A 469 6.95 19.47 10.93
C LEU A 469 7.57 19.78 12.30
N GLY A 470 7.99 18.76 13.04
CA GLY A 470 8.73 18.91 14.29
C GLY A 470 10.12 19.52 14.06
N PHE A 471 10.82 19.06 13.03
CA PHE A 471 12.13 19.56 12.62
C PHE A 471 12.07 21.00 12.11
N TYR A 472 11.15 21.33 11.20
CA TYR A 472 10.94 22.70 10.74
C TYR A 472 10.56 23.62 11.92
N SER A 473 9.75 23.12 12.85
CA SER A 473 9.40 23.86 14.09
C SER A 473 10.63 24.07 14.97
N LEU A 474 11.52 23.08 15.08
CA LEU A 474 12.75 23.16 15.86
C LEU A 474 13.75 24.18 15.26
N LEU A 475 13.93 24.17 13.93
CA LEU A 475 14.75 25.15 13.22
C LEU A 475 14.24 26.58 13.45
N GLN A 476 12.90 26.73 13.42
CA GLN A 476 12.19 27.98 13.73
C GLN A 476 12.13 28.31 15.24
N LYS A 477 12.81 27.55 16.11
CA LYS A 477 12.82 27.70 17.58
C LYS A 477 11.44 27.60 18.26
N GLN A 478 10.49 26.94 17.59
CA GLN A 478 9.16 26.63 18.10
C GLN A 478 9.20 25.33 18.92
N TYR A 479 10.02 25.30 19.98
CA TYR A 479 10.36 24.10 20.75
C TYR A 479 9.15 23.32 21.26
N LYS A 480 8.06 23.99 21.66
CA LYS A 480 6.83 23.32 22.10
C LYS A 480 6.17 22.54 20.96
N LYS A 481 6.09 23.11 19.75
CA LYS A 481 5.55 22.42 18.58
C LYS A 481 6.48 21.31 18.11
N ALA A 482 7.80 21.55 18.17
CA ALA A 482 8.80 20.53 17.90
C ALA A 482 8.60 19.32 18.83
N ARG A 483 8.47 19.54 20.14
CA ARG A 483 8.15 18.47 21.11
C ARG A 483 6.82 17.80 20.81
N GLN A 484 5.74 18.53 20.56
CA GLN A 484 4.44 17.92 20.27
C GLN A 484 4.50 16.96 19.07
N TRP A 485 5.14 17.38 17.99
CA TRP A 485 5.33 16.53 16.83
C TRP A 485 6.27 15.35 17.14
N TYR A 486 7.40 15.60 17.80
CA TYR A 486 8.37 14.56 18.15
C TYR A 486 7.83 13.53 19.16
N GLU A 487 7.08 13.95 20.18
CA GLU A 487 6.43 13.08 21.18
C GLU A 487 5.40 12.16 20.53
N THR A 488 4.62 12.71 19.59
CA THR A 488 3.63 11.93 18.82
C THR A 488 4.30 10.78 18.07
N VAL A 489 5.49 11.01 17.51
CA VAL A 489 6.22 9.99 16.75
C VAL A 489 7.00 9.05 17.69
N LEU A 490 7.60 9.55 18.76
CA LEU A 490 8.38 8.77 19.72
C LEU A 490 7.51 7.86 20.61
N SER A 491 6.20 8.14 20.77
CA SER A 491 5.29 7.28 21.54
C SER A 491 5.04 5.90 20.91
N GLU A 492 5.34 5.72 19.62
CA GLU A 492 5.19 4.45 18.88
C GLU A 492 6.49 3.60 18.87
N ASN A 493 7.60 4.17 19.37
CA ASN A 493 8.91 3.59 19.75
C ASN A 493 9.51 2.38 19.00
N PRO A 494 10.05 2.59 17.79
CA PRO A 494 11.24 1.87 17.29
C PRO A 494 12.50 2.75 17.47
N PRO A 495 13.61 2.25 18.08
CA PRO A 495 14.89 2.96 18.18
C PRO A 495 15.40 3.59 16.87
N GLN A 496 14.98 3.05 15.72
CA GLN A 496 15.31 3.51 14.38
C GLN A 496 14.72 4.90 14.03
N ILE A 497 13.54 5.26 14.56
CA ILE A 497 12.92 6.57 14.30
C ILE A 497 13.70 7.68 15.00
N ALA A 498 14.08 7.46 16.27
CA ALA A 498 14.87 8.40 17.03
C ALA A 498 16.22 8.68 16.34
N GLN A 499 16.88 7.63 15.79
CA GLN A 499 18.11 7.80 15.03
C GLN A 499 17.95 8.72 13.81
N GLY A 500 16.84 8.59 13.06
CA GLY A 500 16.54 9.49 11.93
C GLY A 500 16.37 10.95 12.35
N MET A 501 15.61 11.20 13.42
CA MET A 501 15.42 12.56 13.95
C MET A 501 16.73 13.21 14.42
N ILE A 502 17.63 12.42 15.00
CA ILE A 502 18.96 12.88 15.42
C ILE A 502 19.82 13.21 14.20
N GLN A 503 19.76 12.38 13.15
CA GLN A 503 20.48 12.64 11.90
C GLN A 503 20.04 13.97 11.28
N ASP A 504 18.74 14.24 11.19
CA ASP A 504 18.21 15.51 10.69
C ASP A 504 18.74 16.71 11.49
N ILE A 505 18.80 16.60 12.82
CA ILE A 505 19.36 17.66 13.69
C ILE A 505 20.86 17.87 13.46
N ASN A 506 21.64 16.80 13.25
CA ASN A 506 23.07 16.90 13.03
C ASN A 506 23.42 17.52 11.65
N GLU A 507 22.65 17.18 10.62
CA GLU A 507 22.83 17.66 9.24
C GLU A 507 22.23 19.06 9.00
N ALA A 508 21.45 19.58 9.96
CA ALA A 508 20.84 20.90 9.88
C ALA A 508 21.88 22.03 9.77
N PRO A 509 21.57 23.11 9.02
CA PRO A 509 22.33 24.35 9.11
C PRO A 509 22.34 24.86 10.56
N HIS A 510 23.54 25.21 11.06
CA HIS A 510 23.76 25.62 12.45
C HIS A 510 23.37 24.53 13.47
N SER A 511 23.69 23.26 13.19
CA SER A 511 23.49 22.14 14.13
C SER A 511 24.25 22.29 15.45
N GLU A 512 25.28 23.15 15.49
CA GLU A 512 26.07 23.52 16.68
C GLU A 512 25.31 24.33 17.74
N ARG A 513 24.03 24.69 17.53
CA ARG A 513 23.26 25.43 18.54
C ARG A 513 22.96 24.56 19.77
N ALA A 514 23.03 25.15 20.96
CA ALA A 514 22.78 24.45 22.22
C ALA A 514 21.36 23.84 22.31
N ASP A 515 20.34 24.50 21.76
CA ASP A 515 18.97 23.97 21.68
C ASP A 515 18.89 22.66 20.87
N MET A 516 19.64 22.54 19.77
CA MET A 516 19.74 21.31 18.99
C MET A 516 20.35 20.18 19.82
N GLN A 517 21.42 20.50 20.57
CA GLN A 517 22.10 19.54 21.42
C GLN A 517 21.23 19.06 22.59
N PHE A 518 20.43 19.95 23.19
CA PHE A 518 19.41 19.55 24.17
C PHE A 518 18.38 18.60 23.55
N PHE A 519 17.80 18.95 22.40
CA PHE A 519 16.78 18.12 21.77
C PHE A 519 17.31 16.74 21.37
N LYS A 520 18.61 16.62 21.02
CA LYS A 520 19.27 15.33 20.83
C LYS A 520 19.25 14.50 22.11
N GLY A 521 19.68 15.09 23.23
CA GLY A 521 19.66 14.42 24.54
C GLY A 521 18.26 14.01 24.99
N TRP A 522 17.27 14.88 24.74
CA TRP A 522 15.87 14.60 25.04
C TRP A 522 15.28 13.47 24.17
N ILE A 523 15.57 13.45 22.87
CA ILE A 523 15.16 12.36 21.95
C ILE A 523 15.80 11.03 22.39
N TYR A 524 17.10 11.02 22.69
CA TYR A 524 17.78 9.82 23.18
C TYR A 524 17.17 9.31 24.49
N PHE A 525 16.86 10.20 25.42
CA PHE A 525 16.21 9.85 26.68
C PHE A 525 14.84 9.19 26.43
N LYS A 526 13.98 9.81 25.61
CA LYS A 526 12.64 9.28 25.29
C LYS A 526 12.68 7.97 24.51
N SER A 527 13.73 7.75 23.72
CA SER A 527 13.95 6.50 22.96
C SER A 527 14.62 5.38 23.77
N GLY A 528 14.91 5.59 25.06
CA GLY A 528 15.52 4.58 25.92
C GLY A 528 17.01 4.32 25.66
N GLN A 529 17.75 5.34 25.21
CA GLN A 529 19.20 5.29 24.98
C GLN A 529 19.96 6.12 26.05
N PRO A 530 20.11 5.59 27.28
CA PRO A 530 20.53 6.37 28.45
C PRO A 530 21.95 6.95 28.33
N GLU A 531 22.90 6.19 27.77
CA GLU A 531 24.29 6.64 27.60
C GLU A 531 24.39 7.82 26.62
N ASN A 532 23.73 7.70 25.47
CA ASN A 532 23.67 8.77 24.45
C ASN A 532 22.91 10.01 24.95
N ALA A 533 21.84 9.79 25.72
CA ALA A 533 21.08 10.86 26.37
C ALA A 533 21.95 11.61 27.38
N GLN A 534 22.66 10.87 28.23
CA GLN A 534 23.56 11.45 29.23
C GLN A 534 24.64 12.29 28.57
N ALA A 535 25.35 11.74 27.58
CA ALA A 535 26.40 12.46 26.86
C ALA A 535 25.88 13.74 26.21
N SER A 536 24.71 13.67 25.55
CA SER A 536 24.14 14.81 24.85
C SER A 536 23.62 15.90 25.79
N LEU A 537 22.98 15.54 26.90
CA LEU A 537 22.50 16.47 27.91
C LEU A 537 23.65 17.12 28.71
N GLN A 538 24.72 16.38 28.99
CA GLN A 538 25.93 16.95 29.59
C GLN A 538 26.61 17.94 28.64
N ALA A 539 26.73 17.58 27.36
CA ALA A 539 27.26 18.49 26.35
C ALA A 539 26.41 19.76 26.23
N TYR A 540 25.07 19.65 26.27
CA TYR A 540 24.20 20.83 26.34
C TYR A 540 24.51 21.71 27.56
N LEU A 541 24.64 21.13 28.76
CA LEU A 541 24.97 21.89 29.97
C LEU A 541 26.36 22.53 29.93
N GLN A 542 27.32 21.95 29.21
CA GLN A 542 28.62 22.57 28.97
C GLN A 542 28.51 23.76 28.01
N MET A 543 27.64 23.67 27.00
CA MET A 543 27.40 24.73 26.03
C MET A 543 26.56 25.87 26.62
N ASP A 544 25.58 25.55 27.47
CA ASP A 544 24.58 26.48 28.00
C ASP A 544 24.11 26.05 29.40
N GLU A 545 24.95 26.26 30.42
CA GLU A 545 24.71 25.80 31.80
C GLU A 545 23.47 26.42 32.45
N ASN A 546 23.09 27.62 32.03
CA ASN A 546 21.94 28.38 32.55
C ASN A 546 20.84 28.58 31.49
N GLY A 547 20.89 27.78 30.44
CA GLY A 547 19.95 27.80 29.34
C GLY A 547 18.52 27.36 29.70
N PRO A 548 17.57 27.55 28.76
CA PRO A 548 16.15 27.28 28.99
C PRO A 548 15.83 25.81 29.29
N PHE A 549 16.77 24.90 29.03
CA PHE A 549 16.60 23.47 29.27
C PHE A 549 17.56 22.92 30.33
N SER A 550 18.28 23.77 31.07
CA SER A 550 19.35 23.31 31.96
C SER A 550 18.83 22.60 33.20
N GLU A 551 17.78 23.11 33.83
CA GLU A 551 17.13 22.41 34.95
C GLU A 551 16.47 21.10 34.47
N GLU A 552 15.84 21.11 33.31
CA GLU A 552 15.28 19.90 32.70
C GLU A 552 16.38 18.87 32.36
N SER A 553 17.53 19.33 31.87
CA SER A 553 18.67 18.45 31.57
C SER A 553 19.25 17.83 32.84
N LYS A 554 19.37 18.60 33.92
CA LYS A 554 19.81 18.11 35.23
C LYS A 554 18.82 17.08 35.80
N ASP A 555 17.52 17.33 35.66
CA ASP A 555 16.47 16.41 36.10
C ASP A 555 16.48 15.10 35.29
N LEU A 556 16.62 15.18 33.96
CA LEU A 556 16.73 14.00 33.09
C LEU A 556 18.00 13.20 33.40
N LEU A 557 19.15 13.86 33.61
CA LEU A 557 20.39 13.20 34.05
C LEU A 557 20.22 12.52 35.41
N LYS A 558 19.53 13.16 36.36
CA LYS A 558 19.21 12.57 37.66
C LYS A 558 18.31 11.33 37.54
N GLN A 559 17.33 11.36 36.64
CA GLN A 559 16.47 10.20 36.32
C GLN A 559 17.27 9.03 35.70
N LEU A 560 18.21 9.33 34.80
CA LEU A 560 19.12 8.33 34.23
C LEU A 560 20.02 7.68 35.30
N LEU A 561 20.47 8.46 36.29
CA LEU A 561 21.23 7.98 37.44
C LEU A 561 20.39 7.17 38.45
N THR A 562 19.06 7.35 38.47
CA THR A 562 18.16 6.61 39.39
C THR A 562 17.63 5.30 38.81
N GLN A 563 17.65 5.13 37.48
CA GLN A 563 17.28 3.86 36.83
C GLN A 563 18.31 2.73 37.08
N SER A 564 19.44 3.01 37.75
CA SER A 564 20.38 2.00 38.25
C SER A 564 20.04 1.42 39.64
N GLY A 565 18.89 1.73 40.27
CA GLY A 565 18.55 1.14 41.59
C GLY A 565 17.19 1.44 42.23
N LYS A 566 16.19 0.60 41.93
CA LYS A 566 15.02 0.10 42.72
C LYS A 566 14.17 1.00 43.68
N ALA A 567 12.87 1.05 43.35
CA ALA A 567 11.62 0.84 44.15
C ALA A 567 11.20 1.67 45.41
N LYS A 568 10.12 2.45 45.20
CA LYS A 568 8.86 2.64 45.98
C LYS A 568 8.78 3.35 47.37
N ARG A 569 7.83 4.33 47.42
CA ARG A 569 6.82 4.68 48.49
C ARG A 569 7.32 5.49 49.73
N ILE A 570 6.61 6.41 50.41
CA ILE A 570 5.22 6.95 50.48
C ILE A 570 5.25 8.41 51.04
N LEU A 571 4.15 9.15 50.74
CA LEU A 571 3.60 10.43 51.22
C LEU A 571 3.73 10.79 52.73
N ASN A 572 3.80 12.09 53.08
CA ASN A 572 2.63 12.90 53.54
C ASN A 572 2.97 14.35 53.98
N GLU A 573 2.09 15.25 53.53
CA GLU A 573 1.57 16.53 54.05
C GLU A 573 2.21 17.29 55.23
N LYS A 574 2.30 18.63 55.11
CA LYS A 574 1.26 19.55 55.65
C LYS A 574 1.43 21.03 55.28
N ASN A 575 0.26 21.66 55.21
CA ASN A 575 -0.10 23.02 54.81
C ASN A 575 0.53 24.18 55.60
N SER A 576 0.54 25.36 54.96
CA SER A 576 0.00 26.59 55.58
C SER A 576 -0.57 27.54 54.51
N VAL A 577 -1.61 28.26 54.91
CA VAL A 577 -2.58 29.02 54.10
C VAL A 577 -2.33 30.51 54.30
N GLU A 578 -2.44 31.33 53.24
CA GLU A 578 -3.34 32.51 53.15
C GLU A 578 -2.95 33.50 52.05
N LYS A 579 -3.83 33.66 51.07
CA LYS A 579 -4.70 34.85 50.93
C LYS A 579 -5.86 34.50 50.00
N LYS A 580 -7.09 34.91 50.38
CA LYS A 580 -8.34 34.68 49.64
C LYS A 580 -8.16 35.05 48.17
N GLY A 581 -8.05 34.03 47.32
CA GLY A 581 -7.92 34.23 45.88
C GLY A 581 -9.22 34.75 45.29
N ASN A 582 -9.12 35.63 44.29
CA ASN A 582 -10.24 36.10 43.46
C ASN A 582 -10.78 35.00 42.52
N MET A 583 -10.85 33.74 42.98
CA MET A 583 -11.33 32.58 42.22
C MET A 583 -12.51 31.91 42.94
N ALA A 584 -13.47 31.40 42.17
CA ALA A 584 -14.57 30.58 42.64
C ALA A 584 -14.26 29.09 42.36
N LEU A 585 -14.65 28.20 43.29
CA LEU A 585 -14.59 26.75 43.08
C LEU A 585 -15.85 26.27 42.39
N VAL A 586 -15.70 25.65 41.21
CA VAL A 586 -16.75 24.90 40.54
C VAL A 586 -16.58 23.42 40.90
N PRO A 587 -17.58 22.77 41.54
CA PRO A 587 -17.45 21.39 41.99
C PRO A 587 -17.42 20.41 40.81
N SER A 588 -16.79 19.25 41.03
CA SER A 588 -16.82 18.14 40.07
C SER A 588 -18.24 17.63 39.88
N GLY A 589 -18.62 17.27 38.67
CA GLY A 589 -19.92 16.66 38.39
C GLY A 589 -20.41 16.88 36.97
N PHE A 590 -21.52 16.23 36.65
CA PHE A 590 -22.19 16.38 35.36
C PHE A 590 -22.93 17.71 35.25
N PHE A 591 -22.92 18.31 34.07
CA PHE A 591 -23.82 19.40 33.70
C PHE A 591 -24.35 19.20 32.28
N ARG A 592 -25.38 19.97 31.92
CA ARG A 592 -25.90 20.02 30.55
C ARG A 592 -25.15 21.09 29.76
N MET A 593 -24.41 20.67 28.73
CA MET A 593 -23.67 21.53 27.82
C MET A 593 -24.41 21.64 26.48
N GLY A 594 -24.32 22.82 25.86
CA GLY A 594 -24.93 23.12 24.56
C GLY A 594 -26.43 23.45 24.64
N SER A 595 -27.04 23.55 23.46
CA SER A 595 -28.46 23.84 23.26
C SER A 595 -28.94 23.29 21.92
N SER A 596 -29.98 22.44 21.93
CA SER A 596 -30.63 21.99 20.70
C SER A 596 -31.66 22.98 20.13
N LYS A 597 -31.82 24.15 20.76
CA LYS A 597 -32.83 25.18 20.40
C LYS A 597 -32.22 26.46 19.82
N SER A 598 -30.88 26.55 19.80
CA SER A 598 -30.11 27.73 19.41
C SER A 598 -29.44 27.51 18.04
N LEU A 599 -28.12 27.70 17.94
CA LEU A 599 -27.36 27.50 16.72
C LEU A 599 -26.86 26.05 16.59
N ASP A 600 -26.65 25.60 15.34
CA ASP A 600 -26.27 24.21 15.03
C ASP A 600 -24.98 23.73 15.69
N ASP A 601 -24.06 24.64 16.01
CA ASP A 601 -22.75 24.35 16.58
C ASP A 601 -22.77 24.21 18.11
N GLU A 602 -23.91 24.56 18.71
CA GLU A 602 -24.23 24.33 20.11
C GLU A 602 -25.06 23.06 20.32
N ALA A 603 -25.55 22.47 19.22
CA ALA A 603 -26.39 21.28 19.23
C ALA A 603 -25.55 19.99 19.04
N PRO A 604 -25.99 18.86 19.62
CA PRO A 604 -27.12 18.71 20.53
C PRO A 604 -26.79 19.15 21.96
N GLU A 605 -27.81 19.50 22.75
CA GLU A 605 -27.71 19.51 24.22
C GLU A 605 -27.30 18.10 24.70
N HIS A 606 -26.23 18.01 25.49
CA HIS A 606 -25.65 16.74 25.94
C HIS A 606 -25.06 16.85 27.35
N ARG A 607 -24.75 15.69 27.96
CA ARG A 607 -24.16 15.64 29.31
C ARG A 607 -22.64 15.65 29.25
N VAL A 608 -22.02 16.49 30.08
CA VAL A 608 -20.57 16.58 30.23
C VAL A 608 -20.19 16.46 31.70
N TYR A 609 -19.24 15.58 32.01
CA TYR A 609 -18.60 15.48 33.33
C TYR A 609 -17.36 16.36 33.38
N LEU A 610 -17.22 17.18 34.42
CA LEU A 610 -16.00 17.93 34.71
C LEU A 610 -15.48 17.58 36.11
N ASP A 611 -14.16 17.49 36.25
CA ASP A 611 -13.49 17.50 37.56
C ASP A 611 -13.64 18.86 38.24
N GLY A 612 -13.35 18.94 39.54
CA GLY A 612 -13.40 20.20 40.27
C GLY A 612 -12.29 21.15 39.82
N PHE A 613 -12.63 22.41 39.55
CA PHE A 613 -11.68 23.44 39.14
C PHE A 613 -12.02 24.80 39.76
N TRP A 614 -11.00 25.62 39.97
CA TRP A 614 -11.09 27.02 40.32
C TRP A 614 -11.12 27.87 39.04
N ILE A 615 -11.93 28.93 39.00
CA ILE A 615 -11.96 29.91 37.90
C ILE A 615 -12.06 31.33 38.47
N ASP A 616 -11.40 32.30 37.83
CA ASP A 616 -11.39 33.70 38.27
C ASP A 616 -12.82 34.28 38.30
N LYS A 617 -13.15 34.98 39.40
CA LYS A 617 -14.47 35.63 39.58
C LYS A 617 -14.72 36.77 38.60
N TYR A 618 -13.63 37.40 38.13
CA TYR A 618 -13.64 38.58 37.27
C TYR A 618 -12.78 38.33 36.02
N GLU A 619 -13.08 39.05 34.94
CA GLU A 619 -12.19 39.21 33.79
C GLU A 619 -10.84 39.80 34.23
N VAL A 620 -9.76 39.51 33.51
CA VAL A 620 -8.44 40.12 33.80
C VAL A 620 -8.52 41.63 33.54
N SER A 621 -8.10 42.45 34.50
CA SER A 621 -8.11 43.91 34.36
C SER A 621 -6.92 44.45 33.58
N ALA A 622 -7.05 45.66 33.02
CA ALA A 622 -5.97 46.35 32.33
C ALA A 622 -4.75 46.59 33.24
N GLU A 623 -4.98 46.89 34.52
CA GLU A 623 -3.92 47.03 35.52
C GLU A 623 -3.14 45.72 35.70
N GLU A 624 -3.82 44.60 35.94
CA GLU A 624 -3.15 43.31 36.16
C GLU A 624 -2.39 42.85 34.91
N PHE A 625 -2.97 43.06 33.72
CA PHE A 625 -2.30 42.72 32.48
C PHE A 625 -1.07 43.62 32.22
N SER A 626 -1.11 44.91 32.59
CA SER A 626 0.05 45.80 32.48
C SER A 626 1.23 45.34 33.34
N LYS A 627 0.96 44.80 34.54
CA LYS A 627 1.99 44.22 35.41
C LYS A 627 2.67 43.02 34.74
N PHE A 628 1.89 42.16 34.08
CA PHE A 628 2.42 41.06 33.27
C PHE A 628 3.30 41.58 32.12
N LEU A 629 2.82 42.55 31.35
CA LEU A 629 3.58 43.10 30.22
C LEU A 629 4.92 43.70 30.65
N ASN A 630 4.94 44.40 31.79
CA ASN A 630 6.16 44.93 32.38
C ASN A 630 7.08 43.84 32.91
N ALA A 631 6.53 42.81 33.56
CA ALA A 631 7.33 41.69 34.08
C ALA A 631 8.03 40.91 32.95
N VAL A 632 7.36 40.75 31.81
CA VAL A 632 7.90 40.02 30.64
C VAL A 632 8.49 40.93 29.57
N ASN A 633 8.59 42.24 29.85
CA ASN A 633 9.03 43.29 28.93
C ASN A 633 8.36 43.26 27.55
N ASN A 634 7.15 42.69 27.47
CA ASN A 634 6.38 42.47 26.24
C ASN A 634 7.21 41.93 25.05
N VAL A 635 8.29 41.17 25.29
CA VAL A 635 9.28 40.80 24.25
C VAL A 635 8.65 39.98 23.13
N LYS A 636 7.57 39.26 23.42
CA LYS A 636 6.82 38.46 22.43
C LYS A 636 5.65 39.20 21.77
N GLY A 637 5.54 40.51 21.96
CA GLY A 637 4.43 41.31 21.42
C GLY A 637 3.06 40.84 21.92
N TYR A 638 2.99 40.41 23.18
CA TYR A 638 1.75 39.98 23.82
C TYR A 638 0.67 41.05 23.75
N TYR A 639 1.07 42.32 23.82
CA TYR A 639 0.20 43.46 23.61
C TYR A 639 0.75 44.39 22.55
N LEU A 640 -0.14 44.98 21.76
CA LEU A 640 0.17 46.10 20.89
C LEU A 640 -0.59 47.30 21.42
N ASP A 641 0.14 48.40 21.61
CA ASP A 641 -0.48 49.65 22.04
C ASP A 641 -1.60 50.02 21.06
N ASN A 642 -2.73 50.45 21.60
CA ASN A 642 -3.94 50.67 20.83
C ASN A 642 -4.81 51.75 21.49
N LYS A 643 -5.78 52.25 20.71
CA LYS A 643 -6.68 53.31 21.18
C LYS A 643 -7.64 52.87 22.29
N PHE A 644 -7.72 51.58 22.60
CA PHE A 644 -8.75 50.96 23.44
C PHE A 644 -8.27 50.51 24.83
N GLY A 645 -6.96 50.46 25.11
CA GLY A 645 -6.44 49.88 26.36
C GLY A 645 -5.11 50.45 26.90
N THR A 646 -4.19 49.56 27.26
CA THR A 646 -2.93 49.81 28.00
C THR A 646 -1.88 50.52 27.13
N LEU A 647 -1.24 51.57 27.65
CA LEU A 647 -0.31 52.43 26.92
C LEU A 647 1.15 52.12 27.26
N PHE A 648 2.06 52.26 26.30
CA PHE A 648 3.51 52.20 26.54
C PHE A 648 4.11 53.61 26.56
N TYR A 649 4.51 54.09 27.75
CA TYR A 649 5.19 55.38 27.91
C TYR A 649 6.12 55.35 29.13
N ASP A 650 7.15 56.19 29.13
CA ASP A 650 8.17 56.24 30.19
C ASP A 650 8.85 54.86 30.43
N GLY A 651 9.06 54.11 29.34
CA GLY A 651 9.73 52.80 29.36
C GLY A 651 8.91 51.64 29.94
N ARG A 652 7.63 51.83 30.28
CA ARG A 652 6.77 50.77 30.83
C ARG A 652 5.32 50.86 30.36
N PHE A 653 4.58 49.76 30.49
CA PHE A 653 3.15 49.65 30.23
C PHE A 653 2.33 50.15 31.42
N HIS A 654 1.33 50.98 31.13
CA HIS A 654 0.42 51.56 32.10
C HIS A 654 -1.03 51.43 31.63
N PRO A 655 -1.99 51.06 32.50
CA PRO A 655 -3.39 51.26 32.17
C PRO A 655 -3.65 52.76 31.94
N ARG A 656 -4.55 53.08 31.02
CA ARG A 656 -4.98 54.47 30.83
C ARG A 656 -5.63 54.98 32.12
N PRO A 657 -5.34 56.22 32.57
CA PRO A 657 -5.88 56.76 33.81
C PRO A 657 -7.41 56.61 33.90
N GLY A 658 -7.90 56.00 34.98
CA GLY A 658 -9.31 55.76 35.24
C GLY A 658 -9.87 54.45 34.65
N LEU A 659 -9.04 53.65 33.96
CA LEU A 659 -9.41 52.35 33.36
C LEU A 659 -8.68 51.16 33.98
N GLU A 660 -8.08 51.34 35.16
CA GLU A 660 -7.27 50.32 35.85
C GLU A 660 -8.07 49.03 36.10
N ASN A 661 -9.32 49.18 36.51
CA ASN A 661 -10.24 48.08 36.85
C ASN A 661 -11.18 47.67 35.71
N TYR A 662 -10.94 48.13 34.48
CA TYR A 662 -11.69 47.71 33.30
C TYR A 662 -11.05 46.45 32.71
N PRO A 663 -11.83 45.59 32.01
CA PRO A 663 -11.27 44.38 31.43
C PRO A 663 -10.18 44.74 30.42
N ILE A 664 -9.10 43.95 30.41
CA ILE A 664 -8.15 44.03 29.33
C ILE A 664 -8.84 43.58 28.05
N ASN A 665 -8.68 44.36 26.99
CA ASN A 665 -9.19 44.08 25.67
C ASN A 665 -8.07 44.14 24.63
N ASN A 666 -8.38 43.80 23.38
CA ASN A 666 -7.39 43.75 22.30
C ASN A 666 -6.25 42.75 22.61
N VAL A 667 -6.58 41.71 23.38
CA VAL A 667 -5.67 40.63 23.74
C VAL A 667 -5.96 39.45 22.83
N ASN A 668 -4.91 38.93 22.19
CA ASN A 668 -5.04 37.70 21.44
C ASN A 668 -4.94 36.49 22.36
N TRP A 669 -5.34 35.32 21.88
CA TRP A 669 -5.38 34.11 22.70
C TRP A 669 -4.01 33.76 23.30
N LEU A 670 -2.92 33.95 22.56
CA LEU A 670 -1.56 33.66 23.04
C LEU A 670 -1.16 34.52 24.24
N ALA A 671 -1.56 35.79 24.23
CA ALA A 671 -1.28 36.72 25.30
C ALA A 671 -2.16 36.45 26.54
N ALA A 672 -3.41 36.05 26.32
CA ALA A 672 -4.31 35.56 27.36
C ALA A 672 -3.76 34.30 28.05
N ASP A 673 -3.37 33.29 27.27
CA ASP A 673 -2.75 32.04 27.74
C ASP A 673 -1.42 32.29 28.48
N ALA A 674 -0.57 33.17 27.93
CA ALA A 674 0.70 33.52 28.56
C ALA A 674 0.51 34.23 29.91
N TYR A 675 -0.47 35.14 30.02
CA TYR A 675 -0.81 35.76 31.29
C TYR A 675 -1.31 34.72 32.31
N CYS A 676 -2.21 33.83 31.91
CA CYS A 676 -2.73 32.82 32.84
C CYS A 676 -1.60 31.92 33.36
N LYS A 677 -0.68 31.51 32.50
CA LYS A 677 0.52 30.74 32.90
C LYS A 677 1.45 31.53 33.80
N TRP A 678 1.63 32.81 33.55
CA TRP A 678 2.42 33.69 34.42
C TRP A 678 1.83 33.80 35.83
N LYS A 679 0.51 33.66 35.98
CA LYS A 679 -0.18 33.55 37.28
C LYS A 679 -0.28 32.10 37.81
N GLU A 680 0.42 31.13 37.22
CA GLU A 680 0.33 29.68 37.54
C GLU A 680 -1.09 29.10 37.40
N LYS A 681 -1.80 29.57 36.38
CA LYS A 681 -3.14 29.16 35.96
C LYS A 681 -3.12 28.76 34.48
N ARG A 682 -4.30 28.49 33.91
CA ARG A 682 -4.54 28.24 32.47
C ARG A 682 -5.81 28.97 32.04
N LEU A 683 -6.11 29.03 30.74
CA LEU A 683 -7.46 29.40 30.31
C LEU A 683 -8.45 28.28 30.70
N PRO A 684 -9.71 28.61 31.02
CA PRO A 684 -10.77 27.60 31.20
C PRO A 684 -11.05 26.89 29.87
N THR A 685 -11.56 25.67 29.89
CA THR A 685 -12.11 25.06 28.67
C THR A 685 -13.48 25.66 28.30
N GLU A 686 -13.98 25.45 27.08
CA GLU A 686 -15.36 25.81 26.68
C GLU A 686 -16.38 25.21 27.64
N ALA A 687 -16.19 23.94 28.01
CA ALA A 687 -17.06 23.23 28.94
C ALA A 687 -16.96 23.77 30.37
N GLU A 688 -15.75 24.05 30.86
CA GLU A 688 -15.55 24.64 32.18
C GLU A 688 -16.14 26.05 32.26
N TRP A 689 -15.91 26.86 31.24
CA TRP A 689 -16.47 28.20 31.14
C TRP A 689 -18.00 28.14 31.11
N GLU A 690 -18.58 27.25 30.29
CA GLU A 690 -20.04 27.12 30.17
C GLU A 690 -20.67 26.65 31.48
N LYS A 691 -20.11 25.62 32.13
CA LYS A 691 -20.59 25.18 33.45
C LYS A 691 -20.53 26.32 34.46
N ALA A 692 -19.40 27.04 34.51
CA ALA A 692 -19.22 28.18 35.40
C ALA A 692 -20.22 29.30 35.13
N ALA A 693 -20.62 29.51 33.87
CA ALA A 693 -21.63 30.51 33.51
C ALA A 693 -23.03 30.09 33.94
N ARG A 694 -23.46 28.85 33.65
CA ARG A 694 -24.88 28.47 33.69
C ARG A 694 -25.30 27.47 34.78
N GLY A 695 -24.35 26.95 35.54
CA GLY A 695 -24.59 25.92 36.55
C GLY A 695 -24.99 24.56 35.96
N GLU A 696 -25.33 23.62 36.84
CA GLU A 696 -25.62 22.23 36.47
C GLU A 696 -26.94 22.08 35.69
N SER A 697 -27.91 22.95 35.97
CA SER A 697 -29.26 22.92 35.40
C SER A 697 -29.37 23.53 33.99
N GLY A 698 -28.27 24.06 33.43
CA GLY A 698 -28.27 24.56 32.05
C GLY A 698 -29.04 25.87 31.85
N GLN A 699 -28.86 26.88 32.71
CA GLN A 699 -29.54 28.18 32.58
C GLN A 699 -29.19 28.87 31.23
N ILE A 700 -30.11 29.68 30.69
CA ILE A 700 -29.88 30.40 29.42
C ILE A 700 -28.85 31.51 29.61
N TYR A 701 -28.95 32.28 30.69
CA TYR A 701 -27.99 33.32 31.07
C TYR A 701 -27.39 33.02 32.45
N PRO A 702 -26.30 33.71 32.86
CA PRO A 702 -25.69 33.48 34.16
C PRO A 702 -26.62 33.70 35.36
N TRP A 703 -27.52 34.68 35.27
CA TRP A 703 -28.50 35.00 36.32
C TRP A 703 -29.83 34.22 36.21
N GLY A 704 -29.95 33.30 35.25
CA GLY A 704 -31.18 32.53 35.02
C GLY A 704 -31.75 32.69 33.61
N ASN A 705 -33.07 32.51 33.49
CA ASN A 705 -33.76 32.44 32.19
C ASN A 705 -34.50 33.74 31.81
N SER A 706 -34.41 34.78 32.65
CA SER A 706 -34.98 36.10 32.39
C SER A 706 -34.14 36.85 31.35
N ALA A 707 -34.80 37.66 30.51
CA ALA A 707 -34.13 38.44 29.47
C ALA A 707 -33.09 39.43 30.02
N PRO A 708 -32.00 39.70 29.27
CA PRO A 708 -30.95 40.63 29.71
C PRO A 708 -31.45 42.07 29.78
N SER A 709 -30.90 42.83 30.74
CA SER A 709 -31.11 44.27 30.95
C SER A 709 -29.80 44.94 31.35
N ASP A 710 -29.76 46.28 31.36
CA ASP A 710 -28.54 47.05 31.62
C ASP A 710 -27.99 46.91 33.05
N ILE A 711 -28.77 46.38 34.00
CA ILE A 711 -28.31 46.03 35.36
C ILE A 711 -27.71 44.61 35.43
N LEU A 712 -27.98 43.75 34.44
CA LEU A 712 -27.57 42.35 34.41
C LEU A 712 -26.36 42.09 33.51
N ALA A 713 -26.28 42.77 32.36
CA ALA A 713 -25.19 42.59 31.40
C ALA A 713 -24.89 43.87 30.62
N ARG A 714 -23.64 44.03 30.18
CA ARG A 714 -23.23 45.11 29.27
C ARG A 714 -23.19 44.60 27.83
N TYR A 715 -24.13 45.03 26.99
CA TYR A 715 -24.26 44.61 25.58
C TYR A 715 -24.87 45.72 24.73
N PHE A 716 -24.91 45.53 23.40
CA PHE A 716 -25.50 46.46 22.42
C PHE A 716 -25.08 47.94 22.55
N GLN A 717 -23.82 48.18 22.90
CA GLN A 717 -23.24 49.51 22.95
C GLN A 717 -22.55 49.85 21.63
N THR A 718 -22.45 51.15 21.31
CA THR A 718 -21.72 51.65 20.16
C THR A 718 -20.62 52.60 20.62
N TRP A 719 -19.42 52.43 20.07
CA TRP A 719 -18.32 53.34 20.36
C TRP A 719 -18.57 54.71 19.72
N THR A 720 -18.92 55.71 20.53
CA THR A 720 -19.09 57.11 20.09
C THR A 720 -18.01 58.02 20.67
N LYS A 721 -17.96 59.27 20.21
CA LYS A 721 -17.04 60.29 20.76
C LYS A 721 -17.34 60.60 22.22
N GLU A 722 -18.58 60.41 22.66
CA GLU A 722 -19.08 60.68 24.00
C GLU A 722 -18.85 59.48 24.93
N LEU A 723 -19.18 58.27 24.45
CA LEU A 723 -19.08 57.04 25.26
C LEU A 723 -17.64 56.54 25.41
N LYS A 724 -16.86 56.51 24.32
CA LYS A 724 -15.48 55.98 24.31
C LYS A 724 -15.37 54.67 25.12
N HIS A 725 -14.42 54.57 26.06
CA HIS A 725 -14.19 53.39 26.90
C HIS A 725 -15.34 53.04 27.86
N LYS A 726 -16.33 53.93 28.06
CA LYS A 726 -17.52 53.66 28.89
C LYS A 726 -18.51 52.69 28.23
N VAL A 727 -18.22 52.21 27.02
CA VAL A 727 -18.93 51.06 26.44
C VAL A 727 -18.70 49.77 27.26
N MET A 728 -17.56 49.67 27.95
CA MET A 728 -17.26 48.63 28.93
C MET A 728 -17.60 49.10 30.34
N VAL A 729 -17.62 48.17 31.30
CA VAL A 729 -17.75 48.45 32.74
C VAL A 729 -16.57 47.87 33.51
N PRO A 730 -16.31 48.34 34.74
CA PRO A 730 -15.34 47.69 35.63
C PRO A 730 -15.64 46.20 35.80
N VAL A 731 -14.60 45.38 35.95
CA VAL A 731 -14.71 43.90 35.98
C VAL A 731 -15.57 43.36 37.13
N GLN A 732 -15.81 44.17 38.17
CA GLN A 732 -16.67 43.86 39.33
C GLN A 732 -18.09 44.45 39.27
N ALA A 733 -18.46 45.14 38.19
CA ALA A 733 -19.78 45.74 38.05
C ALA A 733 -20.88 44.69 37.82
N LEU A 734 -22.15 45.12 37.82
CA LEU A 734 -23.34 44.31 37.49
C LEU A 734 -23.47 43.07 38.39
N ALA A 735 -23.47 43.26 39.71
CA ALA A 735 -23.52 42.18 40.69
C ALA A 735 -24.80 41.32 40.57
N GLU A 736 -25.90 41.91 40.11
CA GLU A 736 -27.16 41.23 39.86
C GLU A 736 -27.09 40.25 38.67
N GLY A 737 -26.08 40.40 37.81
CA GLY A 737 -25.83 39.55 36.63
C GLY A 737 -24.90 38.36 36.88
N GLN A 738 -24.56 38.06 38.13
CA GLN A 738 -23.63 36.99 38.47
C GLN A 738 -24.16 35.59 38.07
N SER A 739 -23.22 34.71 37.73
CA SER A 739 -23.47 33.27 37.60
C SER A 739 -23.87 32.61 38.93
N PRO A 740 -24.36 31.35 38.94
CA PRO A 740 -24.61 30.60 40.18
C PRO A 740 -23.38 30.37 41.06
N TYR A 741 -22.18 30.58 40.52
CA TYR A 741 -20.90 30.46 41.23
C TYR A 741 -20.27 31.84 41.54
N GLU A 742 -21.06 32.92 41.49
CA GLU A 742 -20.65 34.31 41.80
C GLU A 742 -19.61 34.93 40.84
N LEU A 743 -19.46 34.39 39.63
CA LEU A 743 -18.66 35.03 38.57
C LEU A 743 -19.43 36.20 37.95
N HIS A 744 -18.76 37.34 37.81
CA HIS A 744 -19.28 38.52 37.11
C HIS A 744 -19.02 38.45 35.61
N ASN A 745 -19.81 39.20 34.84
CA ASN A 745 -19.62 39.42 33.40
C ASN A 745 -19.45 38.14 32.56
N MET A 746 -20.08 37.02 32.97
CA MET A 746 -20.14 35.80 32.14
C MET A 746 -21.11 35.95 30.94
N ALA A 747 -21.64 37.16 30.71
CA ALA A 747 -22.47 37.54 29.58
C ALA A 747 -22.25 39.04 29.27
N GLY A 748 -21.73 39.36 28.10
CA GLY A 748 -21.40 40.73 27.70
C GLY A 748 -20.05 41.22 28.26
N ASN A 749 -19.89 42.54 28.39
CA ASN A 749 -18.62 43.22 28.69
C ASN A 749 -17.52 42.88 27.67
N VAL A 750 -16.65 41.90 27.87
CA VAL A 750 -15.79 41.39 26.79
C VAL A 750 -15.99 39.90 26.55
N LYS A 751 -15.83 39.51 25.29
CA LYS A 751 -15.76 38.11 24.88
C LYS A 751 -14.50 37.48 25.47
N GLU A 752 -14.61 36.25 25.95
CA GLU A 752 -13.50 35.61 26.65
C GLU A 752 -12.89 34.46 25.87
N TRP A 753 -11.58 34.52 25.68
CA TRP A 753 -10.80 33.39 25.19
C TRP A 753 -10.87 32.21 26.17
N VAL A 754 -11.07 31.01 25.63
CA VAL A 754 -11.01 29.72 26.34
C VAL A 754 -9.94 28.83 25.70
N ASP A 755 -9.49 27.78 26.38
CA ASP A 755 -8.35 26.95 25.97
C ASP A 755 -8.62 26.15 24.67
N ASP A 756 -9.87 25.79 24.41
CA ASP A 756 -10.28 24.90 23.34
C ASP A 756 -10.04 25.51 21.96
N TRP A 757 -9.64 24.67 21.01
CA TRP A 757 -9.80 25.00 19.60
C TRP A 757 -11.29 24.94 19.25
N TYR A 758 -11.74 25.89 18.44
CA TYR A 758 -13.12 25.90 17.98
C TYR A 758 -13.25 24.99 16.75
N ASP A 759 -14.16 24.04 16.85
CA ASP A 759 -14.71 23.28 15.74
C ASP A 759 -16.23 23.24 15.90
N ARG A 760 -16.90 23.59 14.82
CA ARG A 760 -18.36 23.66 14.72
C ARG A 760 -19.02 22.30 14.96
N GLU A 761 -18.33 21.22 14.60
CA GLU A 761 -18.90 19.87 14.57
C GLU A 761 -18.52 19.04 15.81
N TYR A 762 -17.63 19.55 16.67
CA TYR A 762 -17.01 18.80 17.76
C TYR A 762 -18.00 18.11 18.71
N TYR A 763 -19.13 18.76 19.02
CA TYR A 763 -20.13 18.22 19.95
C TYR A 763 -21.27 17.46 19.28
N LYS A 764 -21.31 17.35 17.94
CA LYS A 764 -22.45 16.75 17.21
C LYS A 764 -22.64 15.26 17.44
N GLU A 765 -21.61 14.58 17.90
CA GLU A 765 -21.71 13.20 18.33
C GLU A 765 -22.37 13.13 19.73
N GLN A 766 -23.45 12.36 19.90
CA GLN A 766 -24.21 12.21 21.17
C GLN A 766 -23.45 11.46 22.30
N SER A 767 -22.22 11.87 22.61
CA SER A 767 -21.36 11.27 23.64
C SER A 767 -21.60 11.92 24.98
N GLU A 768 -21.47 11.17 26.06
CA GLU A 768 -21.10 11.83 27.31
C GLU A 768 -19.60 12.17 27.24
N TYR A 769 -19.26 13.44 27.41
CA TYR A 769 -17.87 13.91 27.40
C TYR A 769 -17.35 14.02 28.84
N ALA A 770 -16.13 13.55 29.10
CA ALA A 770 -15.45 13.71 30.37
C ALA A 770 -14.25 14.66 30.19
N ASN A 771 -14.27 15.80 30.89
CA ASN A 771 -13.27 16.86 30.79
C ASN A 771 -12.89 17.23 29.33
N PRO A 772 -13.88 17.50 28.44
CA PRO A 772 -13.58 17.83 27.05
C PRO A 772 -12.70 19.08 26.97
N ARG A 773 -11.73 19.04 26.07
CA ARG A 773 -10.79 20.14 25.79
C ARG A 773 -10.84 20.60 24.33
N GLY A 774 -11.96 20.32 23.66
CA GLY A 774 -12.14 20.56 22.25
C GLY A 774 -11.22 19.68 21.38
N PRO A 775 -11.19 19.95 20.07
CA PRO A 775 -10.22 19.40 19.14
C PRO A 775 -8.79 19.72 19.57
N ILE A 776 -7.87 18.81 19.22
CA ILE A 776 -6.45 18.92 19.57
C ILE A 776 -5.76 20.10 18.86
N GLY A 777 -6.36 20.60 17.77
CA GLY A 777 -5.89 21.73 16.97
C GLY A 777 -6.99 22.27 16.06
N GLY A 778 -6.94 23.55 15.71
CA GLY A 778 -7.94 24.19 14.85
C GLY A 778 -7.42 25.48 14.23
N GLU A 779 -8.25 26.14 13.42
CA GLU A 779 -7.94 27.45 12.85
C GLU A 779 -8.32 28.59 13.81
N PHE A 780 -9.45 28.43 14.51
CA PHE A 780 -9.99 29.40 15.44
C PHE A 780 -9.98 28.84 16.87
N LYS A 781 -9.83 29.70 17.88
CA LYS A 781 -10.00 29.36 19.29
C LYS A 781 -11.41 29.69 19.74
N GLY A 782 -11.92 28.94 20.71
CA GLY A 782 -13.21 29.21 21.32
C GLY A 782 -13.21 30.58 21.99
N VAL A 783 -14.34 31.28 21.86
CA VAL A 783 -14.61 32.56 22.51
C VAL A 783 -16.03 32.51 23.08
N ARG A 784 -16.18 32.91 24.35
CA ARG A 784 -17.42 32.74 25.11
C ARG A 784 -17.94 34.06 25.70
N GLY A 785 -19.21 34.07 26.14
CA GLY A 785 -19.83 35.16 26.90
C GLY A 785 -20.41 36.32 26.08
N GLY A 786 -19.96 36.53 24.84
CA GLY A 786 -20.35 37.73 24.10
C GLY A 786 -19.75 39.00 24.72
N SER A 787 -20.05 40.17 24.16
CA SER A 787 -19.36 41.42 24.50
C SER A 787 -20.28 42.64 24.52
N TRP A 788 -19.73 43.78 24.94
CA TRP A 788 -20.41 45.08 24.98
C TRP A 788 -21.04 45.49 23.65
N ARG A 789 -20.54 45.00 22.50
CA ARG A 789 -21.07 45.34 21.17
C ARG A 789 -22.09 44.35 20.63
N ASP A 790 -22.17 43.14 21.19
CA ASP A 790 -23.03 42.10 20.66
C ASP A 790 -24.51 42.39 20.94
N LEU A 791 -25.37 41.90 20.04
CA LEU A 791 -26.82 41.96 20.23
C LEU A 791 -27.25 41.01 21.36
N LYS A 792 -28.42 41.28 21.95
CA LYS A 792 -29.02 40.43 23.01
C LYS A 792 -29.05 38.93 22.67
N GLY A 793 -29.14 38.59 21.38
CA GLY A 793 -29.17 37.22 20.87
C GLY A 793 -27.81 36.53 20.75
N PHE A 794 -26.73 37.07 21.31
CA PHE A 794 -25.38 36.48 21.23
C PHE A 794 -24.60 36.54 22.57
N ILE A 795 -25.31 36.74 23.69
CA ILE A 795 -24.71 36.85 25.04
C ILE A 795 -25.21 35.76 26.01
N TYR A 796 -25.85 34.70 25.52
CA TYR A 796 -26.34 33.60 26.34
C TYR A 796 -25.25 32.53 26.56
N SER A 797 -25.38 31.77 27.64
CA SER A 797 -24.29 30.96 28.21
C SER A 797 -23.81 29.81 27.33
N SER A 798 -24.64 29.29 26.42
CA SER A 798 -24.25 28.24 25.46
C SER A 798 -23.66 28.77 24.15
N PHE A 799 -23.76 30.08 23.90
CA PHE A 799 -23.35 30.68 22.62
C PHE A 799 -21.87 30.45 22.34
N ARG A 800 -21.57 29.72 21.27
CA ARG A 800 -20.19 29.46 20.84
C ARG A 800 -19.80 30.52 19.81
N ASN A 801 -18.71 31.22 20.11
CA ASN A 801 -18.05 32.09 19.15
C ASN A 801 -16.61 31.62 18.97
N ASN A 802 -15.96 32.15 17.96
CA ASN A 802 -14.60 31.80 17.64
C ASN A 802 -13.84 33.01 17.13
N GLY A 803 -12.53 32.98 17.33
CA GLY A 803 -11.65 34.00 16.82
C GLY A 803 -10.31 33.41 16.42
N ASN A 804 -9.64 34.05 15.47
CA ASN A 804 -8.29 33.65 15.12
C ASN A 804 -7.41 33.88 16.36
N PRO A 805 -6.60 32.92 16.81
CA PRO A 805 -5.78 33.05 18.03
C PRO A 805 -4.83 34.25 18.03
N GLN A 806 -4.54 34.82 16.84
CA GLN A 806 -3.73 36.01 16.66
C GLN A 806 -4.52 37.31 16.64
N SER A 807 -5.84 37.23 16.41
CA SER A 807 -6.72 38.40 16.37
C SER A 807 -6.71 39.10 17.71
N ARG A 808 -6.60 40.42 17.62
CA ARG A 808 -6.76 41.35 18.73
C ARG A 808 -7.98 42.19 18.37
N MET A 809 -9.07 41.95 19.09
CA MET A 809 -10.30 42.71 18.91
C MET A 809 -10.54 43.54 20.17
N ASP A 810 -11.08 44.73 19.98
CA ASP A 810 -11.38 45.69 21.06
C ASP A 810 -12.47 45.20 22.03
N ASP A 811 -13.12 44.09 21.70
CA ASP A 811 -14.11 43.38 22.51
C ASP A 811 -13.61 42.01 23.02
N TYR A 812 -12.33 41.63 22.83
CA TYR A 812 -11.77 40.34 23.29
C TYR A 812 -10.88 40.50 24.54
N GLY A 813 -11.27 39.81 25.61
CA GLY A 813 -10.51 39.61 26.84
C GLY A 813 -10.48 38.14 27.25
N PHE A 814 -10.32 37.87 28.55
CA PHE A 814 -10.22 36.51 29.10
C PHE A 814 -10.23 36.50 30.63
N ARG A 815 -10.37 35.30 31.20
CA ARG A 815 -10.14 34.98 32.61
C ARG A 815 -9.39 33.64 32.74
N CYS A 816 -8.86 33.33 33.93
CA CYS A 816 -8.06 32.11 34.12
C CYS A 816 -8.74 31.08 35.02
N ALA A 817 -8.34 29.82 34.89
CA ALA A 817 -8.77 28.66 35.67
C ALA A 817 -7.59 27.81 36.17
N LYS A 818 -7.82 26.97 37.19
CA LYS A 818 -6.83 26.08 37.83
C LYS A 818 -7.52 24.83 38.37
N ASN A 819 -6.89 23.66 38.31
CA ASN A 819 -7.50 22.42 38.83
C ASN A 819 -7.60 22.46 40.38
N ALA A 820 -8.66 21.88 40.97
CA ALA A 820 -8.92 21.97 42.41
C ALA A 820 -8.21 20.91 43.29
N ALA A 821 -7.68 19.83 42.69
CA ALA A 821 -6.89 18.80 43.40
C ALA A 821 -5.55 18.55 42.69
N PRO A 822 -4.47 18.17 43.42
CA PRO A 822 -3.28 17.62 42.80
C PRO A 822 -3.67 16.30 42.13
N ALA A 823 -3.31 16.13 40.86
CA ALA A 823 -3.76 15.01 40.04
C ALA A 823 -3.31 13.67 40.64
N SER A 824 -4.20 13.04 41.41
CA SER A 824 -4.16 11.62 41.72
C SER A 824 -4.20 10.82 40.43
N ASP A 825 -3.40 9.76 40.38
CA ASP A 825 -3.34 8.67 39.40
C ASP A 825 -4.50 8.59 38.39
N GLU A 826 -4.12 8.42 37.12
CA GLU A 826 -4.92 7.85 36.03
C GLU A 826 -6.44 8.02 36.14
N LYS A 827 -7.01 8.98 35.41
CA LYS A 827 -8.37 8.84 34.87
C LYS A 827 -8.44 9.19 33.39
N LYS A 828 -8.79 8.13 32.64
CA LYS A 828 -9.14 8.00 31.23
C LYS A 828 -10.15 9.05 30.74
N LEU A 829 -9.90 9.63 29.56
CA LEU A 829 -10.52 9.35 28.23
C LEU A 829 -11.92 9.96 28.02
N THR A 830 -12.20 10.31 26.76
CA THR A 830 -13.39 9.72 26.15
C THR A 830 -13.02 8.84 24.95
N SER A 831 -13.07 7.54 25.21
CA SER A 831 -13.53 6.51 24.28
C SER A 831 -14.97 6.22 24.70
N ARG A 832 -15.94 6.21 23.79
CA ARG A 832 -17.35 6.16 24.16
C ARG A 832 -17.81 4.78 24.63
N ALA A 833 -18.40 4.71 25.83
CA ALA A 833 -19.73 4.14 26.12
C ALA A 833 -20.12 4.46 27.59
N VAL A 834 -21.41 4.72 27.84
CA VAL A 834 -22.00 4.88 29.18
C VAL A 834 -23.13 3.86 29.37
N PRO A 835 -23.12 3.04 30.44
CA PRO A 835 -24.27 2.26 30.87
C PRO A 835 -24.99 2.82 32.13
N ARG A 836 -26.32 2.86 32.01
CA ARG A 836 -27.44 3.08 32.96
C ARG A 836 -27.16 3.28 34.47
N ASN A 837 -27.72 4.38 35.00
CA ASN A 837 -28.26 4.42 36.37
C ASN A 837 -29.61 3.67 36.42
N LYS A 838 -29.77 2.78 37.41
CA LYS A 838 -31.09 2.46 37.99
C LYS A 838 -31.34 3.49 39.09
N GLY A 839 -32.43 4.24 38.98
CA GLY A 839 -32.83 5.31 39.90
C GLY A 839 -33.43 6.46 39.13
#